data_AF-A0A383WMY6-F1
#
_entry.id   AF-A0A383WMY6-F1
#
_cell.length_a   1.000
_cell.length_b   1.000
_cell.length_c   1.000
_cell.angle_alpha   90.00
_cell.angle_beta   90.00
_cell.angle_gamma   90.00
#
_symmetry.space_group_name_H-M   'P 1'
#
loop_
_entity.id
_entity.type
_entity.pdbx_description
1 polymer ?
#
loop_
_entity_poly.entity_id
_entity_poly.type
_entity_poly.pdbx_seq_one_letter_code
_entity_poly.pdbx_strand_id
1 'polypeptide(L)'
;MKLLVSNGTVTIPEGVQIEVKARAVRVKGPRGVLQRDFKHLAVDMYLFEEEGEKKLKVECHFGKKKRLAAIRTACSHVQNLITGVTKGFEYKMRLVYAHFPININIEDKGGRVEIRNFLGEKRVRNVVMLPGVTIKRSDAVKDELILHGNDIENVSRSTALIHQQCLVKNKDIRKFLDGIYVSESGLLVKGEKGQVSGSCNGAATAEAAAASSSNSSAADTAAAGADAARPAATPAATGKTSAAATGAYCSKMLCGSSSSNSMQQQSPARHIAALGQALAPGPNGVGSARAGRNTIGDLTKAPETDINTALEAAADAAGLSLKNAEHLSEQLRSNWYSTAGDVAQMSKEELQQMQIPVRVWAMVKAMVAADSAAAAAASAAAADSLEDRASSELAANTAAGSAAVELQQGDATGEVDATTSAAGQELHPDIMQRRMPRNFVGTNSAGSTRVQVTSKKAVKPYALKNEQLSAALREELSQLERFCCGTFYGQRVEPLRPVSFNVYREELWRMLGWAHTERGVPLEQLRLATLVPSPGREGVSLLMDYQHWRQQKGVTARSHLLPIKATIVAARLLYHEQSSPSAKPPYRDLGVMQELALMLRNAHKAAAHAPLVADESKKWLQWDEFTSFVQALRAECAGLTATGQPRVRREVACSLQRYLIVAILSVVPDRQRTLRELEVGRTLLQQADGSWVIKHAAADYKTGKKYGDRPPLLIAPFIYPELEAFIGTWRQELAPKTSMLFCKPRSGEALDVDAVTDVFKKAALRLTGKATHPHLVRDMIVTHLRESGASEQDMESLALLMGHSVKEQRGTYDRRTKAQKVQPAVDLMLELAGDL
;
A
#
# COMPACT_ATOMS: atom_id res chain seq x y z
N MET A 1 -11.05 -27.74 -11.98
CA MET A 1 -12.10 -28.30 -12.85
C MET A 1 -12.46 -27.33 -13.97
N LYS A 2 -12.63 -27.82 -15.21
CA LYS A 2 -13.31 -27.08 -16.29
C LYS A 2 -14.76 -27.57 -16.30
N LEU A 3 -15.73 -26.69 -16.04
CA LEU A 3 -17.15 -27.01 -16.18
C LEU A 3 -17.45 -27.12 -17.69
N LEU A 4 -18.07 -28.23 -18.10
CA LEU A 4 -18.39 -28.49 -19.50
C LEU A 4 -19.49 -27.54 -20.00
N VAL A 5 -20.52 -27.35 -19.19
CA VAL A 5 -21.62 -26.41 -19.44
C VAL A 5 -21.94 -25.71 -18.12
N SER A 6 -22.28 -24.44 -18.20
CA SER A 6 -22.89 -23.70 -17.10
C SER A 6 -24.03 -22.89 -17.66
N ASN A 7 -25.13 -22.81 -16.92
CA ASN A 7 -26.35 -22.15 -17.35
C ASN A 7 -26.89 -21.21 -16.26
N GLY A 8 -27.79 -20.31 -16.66
CA GLY A 8 -28.59 -19.47 -15.79
C GLY A 8 -29.96 -19.30 -16.42
N THR A 9 -31.01 -19.27 -15.60
CA THR A 9 -32.40 -19.18 -16.04
C THR A 9 -33.03 -17.87 -15.54
N VAL A 10 -33.98 -17.34 -16.31
CA VAL A 10 -34.79 -16.17 -15.95
C VAL A 10 -36.26 -16.51 -16.18
N THR A 11 -37.08 -16.35 -15.16
CA THR A 11 -38.53 -16.54 -15.23
C THR A 11 -39.21 -15.33 -15.88
N ILE A 12 -40.21 -15.59 -16.72
CA ILE A 12 -40.96 -14.54 -17.44
C ILE A 12 -42.31 -14.37 -16.74
N PRO A 13 -42.62 -13.19 -16.18
CA PRO A 13 -43.89 -12.94 -15.52
C PRO A 13 -45.04 -12.83 -16.53
N GLU A 14 -46.26 -13.08 -16.06
CA GLU A 14 -47.47 -12.95 -16.87
C GLU A 14 -47.63 -11.53 -17.46
N GLY A 15 -48.10 -11.44 -18.71
CA GLY A 15 -48.27 -10.17 -19.43
C GLY A 15 -46.99 -9.61 -20.09
N VAL A 16 -45.88 -10.35 -20.07
CA VAL A 16 -44.63 -9.97 -20.77
C VAL A 16 -44.31 -10.97 -21.88
N GLN A 17 -44.11 -10.47 -23.10
CA GLN A 17 -43.70 -11.27 -24.25
C GLN A 17 -42.21 -11.05 -24.54
N ILE A 18 -41.43 -12.14 -24.62
CA ILE A 18 -40.00 -12.10 -24.95
C ILE A 18 -39.74 -12.82 -26.27
N GLU A 19 -39.08 -12.13 -27.20
CA GLU A 19 -38.59 -12.68 -28.46
C GLU A 19 -37.06 -12.71 -28.42
N VAL A 20 -36.45 -13.89 -28.65
CA VAL A 20 -34.99 -14.05 -28.76
C VAL A 20 -34.63 -14.45 -30.18
N LYS A 21 -33.85 -13.61 -30.87
CA LYS A 21 -33.32 -13.92 -32.21
C LYS A 21 -31.80 -13.93 -32.16
N ALA A 22 -31.21 -15.11 -32.25
CA ALA A 22 -29.80 -15.38 -31.98
C ALA A 22 -29.38 -14.94 -30.56
N ARG A 23 -28.85 -13.73 -30.41
CA ARG A 23 -28.43 -13.13 -29.13
C ARG A 23 -28.99 -11.72 -28.94
N ALA A 24 -30.02 -11.36 -29.69
CA ALA A 24 -30.77 -10.12 -29.51
C ALA A 24 -32.09 -10.44 -28.82
N VAL A 25 -32.34 -9.80 -27.67
CA VAL A 25 -33.54 -10.01 -26.85
C VAL A 25 -34.44 -8.80 -26.98
N ARG A 26 -35.70 -9.04 -27.35
CA ARG A 26 -36.75 -8.02 -27.42
C ARG A 26 -37.85 -8.38 -26.43
N VAL A 27 -38.18 -7.44 -25.55
CA VAL A 27 -39.16 -7.62 -24.47
C VAL A 27 -40.29 -6.62 -24.70
N LYS A 28 -41.53 -7.11 -24.78
CA LYS A 28 -42.75 -6.30 -24.84
C LYS A 28 -43.53 -6.48 -23.55
N GLY A 29 -43.98 -5.39 -22.96
CA GLY A 29 -44.83 -5.38 -21.78
C GLY A 29 -45.80 -4.20 -21.78
N PRO A 30 -46.53 -3.98 -20.68
CA PRO A 30 -47.60 -2.99 -20.62
C PRO A 30 -47.14 -1.56 -20.86
N ARG A 31 -45.88 -1.22 -20.51
CA ARG A 31 -45.33 0.15 -20.66
C ARG A 31 -44.60 0.40 -21.98
N GLY A 32 -44.45 -0.61 -22.83
CA GLY A 32 -43.78 -0.48 -24.13
C GLY A 32 -42.83 -1.63 -24.47
N VAL A 33 -41.93 -1.37 -25.41
CA VAL A 33 -41.03 -2.37 -25.99
C VAL A 33 -39.57 -1.96 -25.78
N LEU A 34 -38.75 -2.87 -25.27
CA LEU A 34 -37.31 -2.68 -25.13
C LEU A 34 -36.55 -3.76 -25.92
N GLN A 35 -35.42 -3.39 -26.48
CA GLN A 35 -34.55 -4.29 -27.23
C GLN A 35 -33.10 -4.12 -26.81
N ARG A 36 -32.38 -5.25 -26.71
CA ARG A 36 -30.96 -5.27 -26.37
C ARG A 36 -30.20 -6.36 -27.10
N ASP A 37 -29.00 -6.01 -27.58
CA ASP A 37 -28.13 -6.90 -28.33
C ASP A 37 -26.99 -7.46 -27.46
N PHE A 38 -26.92 -8.79 -27.30
CA PHE A 38 -25.86 -9.51 -26.58
C PHE A 38 -24.86 -10.21 -27.52
N LYS A 39 -24.77 -9.80 -28.80
CA LYS A 39 -23.86 -10.41 -29.80
C LYS A 39 -22.38 -10.38 -29.40
N HIS A 40 -21.99 -9.42 -28.56
CA HIS A 40 -20.63 -9.28 -28.03
C HIS A 40 -20.29 -10.33 -26.96
N LEU A 41 -21.29 -10.99 -26.36
CA LEU A 41 -21.09 -12.04 -25.36
C LEU A 41 -21.10 -13.42 -26.04
N ALA A 42 -20.11 -14.25 -25.72
CA ALA A 42 -20.06 -15.64 -26.16
C ALA A 42 -20.91 -16.54 -25.24
N VAL A 43 -22.23 -16.34 -25.30
CA VAL A 43 -23.25 -17.11 -24.57
C VAL A 43 -24.38 -17.47 -25.53
N ASP A 44 -24.97 -18.64 -25.33
CA ASP A 44 -26.12 -19.12 -26.10
C ASP A 44 -27.41 -18.82 -25.32
N MET A 45 -28.46 -18.39 -26.02
CA MET A 45 -29.72 -17.97 -25.43
C MET A 45 -30.89 -18.62 -26.16
N TYR A 46 -31.75 -19.31 -25.42
CA TYR A 46 -32.97 -19.91 -25.97
C TYR A 46 -34.12 -19.84 -24.97
N LEU A 47 -35.32 -19.79 -25.51
CA LEU A 47 -36.55 -19.89 -24.74
C LEU A 47 -36.84 -21.37 -24.51
N PHE A 48 -37.12 -21.73 -23.27
CA PHE A 48 -37.43 -23.07 -22.84
C PHE A 48 -38.74 -23.06 -22.03
N GLU A 49 -39.54 -24.11 -22.17
CA GLU A 49 -40.77 -24.29 -21.40
C GLU A 49 -40.52 -25.41 -20.38
N GLU A 50 -40.64 -25.08 -19.10
CA GLU A 50 -40.45 -26.00 -17.98
C GLU A 50 -41.65 -25.83 -17.04
N GLU A 51 -42.37 -26.92 -16.75
CA GLU A 51 -43.52 -26.91 -15.83
C GLU A 51 -44.65 -25.92 -16.23
N GLY A 52 -44.84 -25.66 -17.54
CA GLY A 52 -45.87 -24.75 -18.03
C GLY A 52 -45.51 -23.26 -17.99
N GLU A 53 -44.34 -22.91 -17.46
CA GLU A 53 -43.81 -21.54 -17.43
C GLU A 53 -42.75 -21.32 -18.51
N LYS A 54 -42.86 -20.20 -19.24
CA LYS A 54 -41.83 -19.80 -20.22
C LYS A 54 -40.62 -19.21 -19.48
N LYS A 55 -39.45 -19.84 -19.62
CA LYS A 55 -38.19 -19.40 -19.01
C LYS A 55 -37.16 -19.12 -20.09
N LEU A 56 -36.33 -18.09 -19.88
CA LEU A 56 -35.17 -17.82 -20.72
C LEU A 56 -33.96 -18.54 -20.13
N LYS A 57 -33.31 -19.41 -20.90
CA LYS A 57 -32.07 -20.08 -20.51
C LYS A 57 -30.89 -19.47 -21.25
N VAL A 58 -29.87 -19.11 -20.48
CA VAL A 58 -28.58 -18.59 -20.98
C VAL A 58 -27.49 -19.56 -20.59
N GLU A 59 -26.74 -20.08 -21.57
CA GLU A 59 -25.69 -21.07 -21.31
C GLU A 59 -24.34 -20.70 -21.93
N CYS A 60 -23.27 -21.28 -21.38
CA CYS A 60 -21.92 -21.15 -21.90
C CYS A 60 -21.22 -22.50 -21.84
N HIS A 61 -20.75 -22.96 -23.01
CA HIS A 61 -19.95 -24.18 -23.14
C HIS A 61 -18.46 -23.88 -22.91
N PHE A 62 -17.78 -24.77 -22.19
CA PHE A 62 -16.34 -24.69 -21.92
C PHE A 62 -15.88 -23.33 -21.35
N GLY A 63 -16.69 -22.74 -20.47
CA GLY A 63 -16.45 -21.41 -19.90
C GLY A 63 -15.26 -21.38 -18.93
N LYS A 64 -14.26 -20.53 -19.19
CA LYS A 64 -13.30 -20.10 -18.15
C LYS A 64 -14.02 -19.18 -17.15
N LYS A 65 -13.48 -19.00 -15.93
CA LYS A 65 -14.07 -18.15 -14.86
C LYS A 65 -14.63 -16.79 -15.35
N LYS A 66 -13.94 -16.11 -16.27
CA LYS A 66 -14.39 -14.83 -16.86
C LYS A 66 -15.64 -14.95 -17.75
N ARG A 67 -15.79 -16.04 -18.50
CA ARG A 67 -16.97 -16.28 -19.36
C ARG A 67 -18.18 -16.72 -18.56
N LEU A 68 -17.98 -17.48 -17.47
CA LEU A 68 -19.06 -17.88 -16.57
C LEU A 68 -19.76 -16.67 -15.93
N ALA A 69 -19.02 -15.61 -15.60
CA ALA A 69 -19.59 -14.36 -15.11
C ALA A 69 -20.49 -13.63 -16.14
N ALA A 70 -20.31 -13.88 -17.44
CA ALA A 70 -21.13 -13.28 -18.50
C ALA A 70 -22.57 -13.81 -18.49
N ILE A 71 -22.79 -15.05 -18.05
CA ILE A 71 -24.14 -15.64 -17.89
C ILE A 71 -24.96 -14.80 -16.91
N ARG A 72 -24.42 -14.57 -15.70
CA ARG A 72 -25.08 -13.78 -14.66
C ARG A 72 -25.38 -12.36 -15.14
N THR A 73 -24.43 -11.75 -15.87
CA THR A 73 -24.59 -10.41 -16.42
C THR A 73 -25.75 -10.36 -17.43
N ALA A 74 -25.82 -11.31 -18.35
CA ALA A 74 -26.90 -11.42 -19.32
C ALA A 74 -28.27 -11.62 -18.64
N CYS A 75 -28.36 -12.53 -17.66
CA CYS A 75 -29.59 -12.76 -16.90
C CYS A 75 -30.08 -11.48 -16.19
N SER A 76 -29.18 -10.74 -15.53
CA SER A 76 -29.53 -9.48 -14.86
C SER A 76 -29.99 -8.40 -15.82
N HIS A 77 -29.36 -8.27 -16.99
CA HIS A 77 -29.83 -7.31 -18.00
C HIS A 77 -31.23 -7.67 -18.50
N VAL A 78 -31.55 -8.95 -18.72
CA VAL A 78 -32.89 -9.36 -19.14
C VAL A 78 -33.92 -9.11 -18.03
N GLN A 79 -33.61 -9.42 -16.77
CA GLN A 79 -34.48 -9.10 -15.63
C GLN A 79 -34.77 -7.60 -15.52
N ASN A 80 -33.77 -6.75 -15.79
CA ASN A 80 -33.95 -5.30 -15.81
C ASN A 80 -34.84 -4.84 -16.97
N LEU A 81 -34.77 -5.47 -18.15
CA LEU A 81 -35.69 -5.18 -19.27
C LEU A 81 -37.13 -5.54 -18.90
N ILE A 82 -37.35 -6.71 -18.28
CA ILE A 82 -38.67 -7.16 -17.80
C ILE A 82 -39.22 -6.18 -16.76
N THR A 83 -38.39 -5.80 -15.78
CA THR A 83 -38.77 -4.83 -14.74
C THR A 83 -39.05 -3.45 -15.32
N GLY A 84 -38.32 -3.05 -16.35
CA GLY A 84 -38.49 -1.79 -17.05
C GLY A 84 -39.82 -1.67 -17.80
N VAL A 85 -40.24 -2.72 -18.51
CA VAL A 85 -41.53 -2.71 -19.24
C VAL A 85 -42.75 -2.92 -18.34
N THR A 86 -42.57 -3.45 -17.13
CA THR A 86 -43.65 -3.68 -16.15
C THR A 86 -43.78 -2.51 -15.18
N LYS A 87 -42.71 -2.16 -14.46
CA LYS A 87 -42.73 -1.20 -13.36
C LYS A 87 -42.07 0.14 -13.70
N GLY A 88 -41.10 0.16 -14.62
CA GLY A 88 -40.30 1.34 -14.99
C GLY A 88 -39.38 1.84 -13.87
N PHE A 89 -38.44 2.73 -14.20
CA PHE A 89 -37.42 3.23 -13.28
C PHE A 89 -37.56 4.73 -13.02
N GLU A 90 -37.33 5.13 -11.77
CA GLU A 90 -37.32 6.53 -11.33
C GLU A 90 -36.05 6.82 -10.52
N TYR A 91 -35.38 7.92 -10.85
CA TYR A 91 -34.22 8.42 -10.12
C TYR A 91 -34.50 9.84 -9.66
N LYS A 92 -34.32 10.09 -8.37
CA LYS A 92 -34.41 11.42 -7.78
C LYS A 92 -32.99 11.96 -7.59
N MET A 93 -32.79 13.20 -8.02
CA MET A 93 -31.54 13.91 -7.88
C MET A 93 -31.77 15.20 -7.09
N ARG A 94 -30.94 15.43 -6.08
CA ARG A 94 -30.97 16.66 -5.26
C ARG A 94 -29.87 17.61 -5.71
N LEU A 95 -30.23 18.89 -5.78
CA LEU A 95 -29.26 19.96 -5.93
C LEU A 95 -28.71 20.35 -4.57
N VAL A 96 -27.39 20.28 -4.44
CA VAL A 96 -26.67 20.66 -3.23
C VAL A 96 -25.79 21.86 -3.57
N TYR A 97 -25.91 22.92 -2.79
CA TYR A 97 -25.09 24.12 -2.92
C TYR A 97 -24.87 24.75 -1.53
N ALA A 98 -23.65 25.21 -1.27
CA ALA A 98 -23.29 25.94 -0.06
C ALA A 98 -23.01 27.43 -0.33
N HIS A 99 -22.55 27.77 -1.53
CA HIS A 99 -22.07 29.13 -1.84
C HIS A 99 -23.01 29.89 -2.78
N PHE A 100 -23.37 29.28 -3.91
CA PHE A 100 -24.18 29.91 -4.94
C PHE A 100 -25.38 29.02 -5.29
N PRO A 101 -26.62 29.55 -5.30
CA PRO A 101 -27.79 28.77 -5.67
C PRO A 101 -27.74 28.35 -7.15
N ILE A 102 -28.03 27.07 -7.40
CA ILE A 102 -28.00 26.47 -8.75
C ILE A 102 -29.38 26.62 -9.39
N ASN A 103 -29.43 27.20 -10.60
CA ASN A 103 -30.67 27.35 -11.35
C ASN A 103 -30.77 26.29 -12.45
N ILE A 104 -31.92 25.60 -12.53
CA ILE A 104 -32.19 24.63 -13.59
C ILE A 104 -33.36 25.09 -14.44
N ASN A 105 -33.18 25.02 -15.76
CA ASN A 105 -34.25 25.14 -16.74
C ASN A 105 -34.43 23.80 -17.46
N ILE A 106 -35.68 23.37 -17.63
CA ILE A 106 -36.01 22.14 -18.37
C ILE A 106 -36.63 22.56 -19.70
N GLU A 107 -35.99 22.17 -20.80
CA GLU A 107 -36.41 22.48 -22.16
C GLU A 107 -36.86 21.21 -22.89
N ASP A 108 -37.47 21.37 -24.07
CA ASP A 108 -37.90 20.26 -24.94
C ASP A 108 -38.84 19.25 -24.24
N LYS A 109 -39.81 19.74 -23.45
CA LYS A 109 -40.78 18.92 -22.68
C LYS A 109 -40.11 17.84 -21.79
N GLY A 110 -38.91 18.11 -21.28
CA GLY A 110 -38.15 17.17 -20.43
C GLY A 110 -37.02 16.42 -21.13
N GLY A 111 -36.72 16.75 -22.40
CA GLY A 111 -35.62 16.15 -23.18
C GLY A 111 -34.26 16.83 -23.00
N ARG A 112 -34.21 18.05 -22.44
CA ARG A 112 -32.97 18.80 -22.20
C ARG A 112 -33.00 19.53 -20.86
N VAL A 113 -31.86 19.55 -20.17
CA VAL A 113 -31.67 20.31 -18.94
C VAL A 113 -30.55 21.32 -19.11
N GLU A 114 -30.85 22.59 -18.85
CA GLU A 114 -29.87 23.67 -18.75
C GLU A 114 -29.58 23.98 -17.29
N ILE A 115 -28.30 23.92 -16.91
CA ILE A 115 -27.82 24.22 -15.56
C ILE A 115 -27.08 25.56 -15.62
N ARG A 116 -27.57 26.53 -14.84
CA ARG A 116 -27.07 27.91 -14.77
C ARG A 116 -26.54 28.21 -13.38
N ASN A 117 -25.62 29.16 -13.30
CA ASN A 117 -25.05 29.65 -12.04
C ASN A 117 -24.33 28.59 -11.19
N PHE A 118 -23.88 27.50 -11.82
CA PHE A 118 -23.10 26.47 -11.12
C PHE A 118 -21.77 27.06 -10.67
N LEU A 119 -21.52 27.08 -9.35
CA LEU A 119 -20.31 27.64 -8.73
C LEU A 119 -20.06 29.14 -9.05
N GLY A 120 -21.13 29.88 -9.37
CA GLY A 120 -21.05 31.29 -9.77
C GLY A 120 -20.50 31.52 -11.19
N GLU A 121 -20.37 30.46 -12.00
CA GLU A 121 -19.94 30.59 -13.39
C GLU A 121 -21.03 31.21 -14.27
N LYS A 122 -20.64 32.12 -15.18
CA LYS A 122 -21.53 32.68 -16.22
C LYS A 122 -21.85 31.69 -17.35
N ARG A 123 -21.20 30.53 -17.38
CA ARG A 123 -21.36 29.51 -18.44
C ARG A 123 -22.58 28.65 -18.15
N VAL A 124 -23.47 28.52 -19.14
CA VAL A 124 -24.60 27.58 -19.10
C VAL A 124 -24.12 26.18 -19.51
N ARG A 125 -24.49 25.15 -18.73
CA ARG A 125 -24.17 23.75 -19.03
C ARG A 125 -25.44 23.03 -19.49
N ASN A 126 -25.42 22.53 -20.72
CA ASN A 126 -26.58 21.89 -21.35
C ASN A 126 -26.39 20.39 -21.42
N VAL A 127 -27.39 19.63 -20.97
CA VAL A 127 -27.38 18.17 -20.98
C VAL A 127 -28.61 17.67 -21.75
N VAL A 128 -28.35 16.96 -22.85
CA VAL A 128 -29.39 16.32 -23.66
C VAL A 128 -29.65 14.92 -23.11
N MET A 129 -30.92 14.57 -22.91
CA MET A 129 -31.32 13.27 -22.39
C MET A 129 -31.28 12.19 -23.46
N LEU A 130 -31.05 10.97 -22.99
CA LEU A 130 -31.09 9.79 -23.84
C LEU A 130 -32.53 9.40 -24.19
N PRO A 131 -32.74 8.68 -25.31
CA PRO A 131 -34.08 8.35 -25.77
C PRO A 131 -34.88 7.58 -24.72
N GLY A 132 -36.15 7.96 -24.54
CA GLY A 132 -37.07 7.32 -23.59
C GLY A 132 -36.91 7.74 -22.13
N VAL A 133 -36.11 8.78 -21.84
CA VAL A 133 -35.94 9.38 -20.52
C VAL A 133 -36.49 10.79 -20.51
N THR A 134 -37.31 11.10 -19.51
CA THR A 134 -37.92 12.42 -19.35
C THR A 134 -37.62 12.97 -17.96
N ILE A 135 -37.33 14.27 -17.90
CA ILE A 135 -37.01 14.98 -16.65
C ILE A 135 -38.20 15.83 -16.21
N LYS A 136 -38.52 15.77 -14.93
CA LYS A 136 -39.49 16.63 -14.25
C LYS A 136 -38.85 17.25 -13.01
N ARG A 137 -39.30 18.45 -12.66
CA ARG A 137 -39.01 19.03 -11.34
C ARG A 137 -39.98 18.42 -10.34
N SER A 138 -39.50 18.09 -9.14
CA SER A 138 -40.37 17.61 -8.06
C SER A 138 -41.24 18.75 -7.55
N ASP A 139 -42.56 18.53 -7.45
CA ASP A 139 -43.48 19.51 -6.85
C ASP A 139 -43.47 19.44 -5.32
N ALA A 140 -43.12 18.27 -4.76
CA ALA A 140 -43.16 18.00 -3.33
C ALA A 140 -41.92 18.50 -2.58
N VAL A 141 -40.76 18.53 -3.23
CA VAL A 141 -39.48 18.89 -2.61
C VAL A 141 -38.77 19.93 -3.47
N LYS A 142 -38.47 21.09 -2.87
CA LYS A 142 -37.67 22.14 -3.52
C LYS A 142 -36.27 21.59 -3.83
N ASP A 143 -35.72 22.01 -4.97
CA ASP A 143 -34.36 21.66 -5.39
C ASP A 143 -34.14 20.14 -5.62
N GLU A 144 -35.16 19.48 -6.16
CA GLU A 144 -35.13 18.08 -6.58
C GLU A 144 -35.56 17.91 -8.05
N LEU A 145 -34.83 17.06 -8.78
CA LEU A 145 -35.08 16.63 -10.16
C LEU A 145 -35.44 15.15 -10.19
N ILE A 146 -36.49 14.80 -10.90
CA ILE A 146 -36.97 13.43 -11.07
C ILE A 146 -36.77 13.01 -12.53
N LEU A 147 -35.99 11.94 -12.75
CA LEU A 147 -35.79 11.33 -14.05
C LEU A 147 -36.57 10.02 -14.11
N HIS A 148 -37.45 9.89 -15.11
CA HIS A 148 -38.21 8.66 -15.34
C HIS A 148 -37.95 8.08 -16.73
N GLY A 149 -37.92 6.76 -16.81
CA GLY A 149 -37.78 6.04 -18.07
C GLY A 149 -37.99 4.54 -17.90
N ASN A 150 -38.18 3.84 -19.02
CA ASN A 150 -38.39 2.40 -19.01
C ASN A 150 -37.06 1.61 -19.03
N ASP A 151 -35.97 2.19 -19.57
CA ASP A 151 -34.65 1.56 -19.62
C ASP A 151 -33.72 2.10 -18.53
N ILE A 152 -33.33 1.24 -17.58
CA ILE A 152 -32.44 1.58 -16.47
C ILE A 152 -31.09 2.14 -16.93
N GLU A 153 -30.57 1.70 -18.07
CA GLU A 153 -29.25 2.15 -18.53
C GLU A 153 -29.31 3.54 -19.12
N ASN A 154 -30.38 3.86 -19.84
CA ASN A 154 -30.56 5.21 -20.34
C ASN A 154 -30.88 6.18 -19.20
N VAL A 155 -31.68 5.77 -18.22
CA VAL A 155 -31.98 6.60 -17.04
C VAL A 155 -30.71 6.84 -16.21
N SER A 156 -29.98 5.79 -15.84
CA SER A 156 -28.74 5.90 -15.05
C SER A 156 -27.60 6.62 -15.79
N ARG A 157 -27.48 6.45 -17.11
CA ARG A 157 -26.50 7.19 -17.90
C ARG A 157 -26.88 8.66 -18.02
N SER A 158 -28.17 8.98 -18.13
CA SER A 158 -28.65 10.36 -18.14
C SER A 158 -28.39 11.08 -16.81
N THR A 159 -28.64 10.41 -15.67
CA THR A 159 -28.30 10.97 -14.34
C THR A 159 -26.79 11.15 -14.19
N ALA A 160 -25.99 10.20 -14.65
CA ALA A 160 -24.53 10.30 -14.63
C ALA A 160 -24.02 11.45 -15.50
N LEU A 161 -24.61 11.71 -16.68
CA LEU A 161 -24.25 12.85 -17.54
C LEU A 161 -24.50 14.19 -16.84
N ILE A 162 -25.64 14.33 -16.14
CA ILE A 162 -25.94 15.53 -15.33
C ILE A 162 -24.90 15.74 -14.25
N HIS A 163 -24.56 14.68 -13.51
CA HIS A 163 -23.56 14.74 -12.45
C HIS A 163 -22.15 15.05 -13.00
N GLN A 164 -21.74 14.40 -14.09
CA GLN A 164 -20.43 14.62 -14.73
C GLN A 164 -20.27 16.06 -15.21
N GLN A 165 -21.36 16.65 -15.73
CA GLN A 165 -21.39 18.06 -16.11
C GLN A 165 -21.35 18.99 -14.92
N CYS A 166 -21.58 18.53 -13.68
CA CYS A 166 -21.48 19.32 -12.45
C CYS A 166 -20.27 18.95 -11.58
N LEU A 167 -19.26 18.25 -12.14
CA LEU A 167 -18.08 17.89 -11.36
C LEU A 167 -17.15 19.09 -11.14
N VAL A 168 -16.91 19.42 -9.87
CA VAL A 168 -15.91 20.40 -9.47
C VAL A 168 -14.52 19.80 -9.66
N LYS A 169 -13.74 20.35 -10.61
CA LYS A 169 -12.36 19.94 -10.89
C LYS A 169 -11.39 21.01 -10.39
N ASN A 170 -10.19 20.59 -9.97
CA ASN A 170 -9.11 21.47 -9.53
C ASN A 170 -9.44 22.35 -8.31
N LYS A 171 -10.41 21.96 -7.49
CA LYS A 171 -10.73 22.59 -6.19
C LYS A 171 -10.86 21.53 -5.10
N ASP A 172 -10.77 21.94 -3.85
CA ASP A 172 -10.96 21.05 -2.71
C ASP A 172 -12.43 20.67 -2.56
N ILE A 173 -12.72 19.40 -2.78
CA ILE A 173 -14.08 18.83 -2.72
C ILE A 173 -14.71 18.91 -1.34
N ARG A 174 -13.92 19.08 -0.26
CA ARG A 174 -14.46 19.21 1.10
C ARG A 174 -15.07 20.58 1.37
N LYS A 175 -14.59 21.60 0.66
CA LYS A 175 -15.12 22.97 0.74
C LYS A 175 -16.15 23.23 -0.35
N PHE A 176 -15.95 22.68 -1.54
CA PHE A 176 -16.85 22.87 -2.68
C PHE A 176 -17.60 21.58 -3.00
N LEU A 177 -18.58 21.24 -2.15
CA LEU A 177 -19.51 20.12 -2.29
C LEU A 177 -20.72 20.44 -3.20
N ASP A 178 -20.68 21.58 -3.89
CA ASP A 178 -21.77 22.02 -4.76
C ASP A 178 -21.88 21.07 -5.97
N GLY A 179 -23.08 20.57 -6.23
CA GLY A 179 -23.32 19.55 -7.25
C GLY A 179 -24.76 19.06 -7.30
N ILE A 180 -25.07 18.25 -8.32
CA ILE A 180 -26.34 17.55 -8.43
C ILE A 180 -26.06 16.06 -8.20
N TYR A 181 -26.67 15.49 -7.16
CA TYR A 181 -26.40 14.13 -6.68
C TYR A 181 -27.68 13.29 -6.69
N VAL A 182 -27.55 11.98 -6.88
CA VAL A 182 -28.69 11.05 -6.78
C VAL A 182 -29.04 10.87 -5.30
N SER A 183 -30.29 11.15 -4.92
CA SER A 183 -30.81 10.97 -3.55
C SER A 183 -31.49 9.61 -3.37
N GLU A 184 -32.32 9.21 -4.34
CA GLU A 184 -33.09 7.97 -4.31
C GLU A 184 -33.13 7.35 -5.71
N SER A 185 -33.06 6.01 -5.79
CA SER A 185 -33.32 5.26 -7.01
C SER A 185 -34.34 4.18 -6.73
N GLY A 186 -35.41 4.12 -7.52
CA GLY A 186 -36.53 3.21 -7.29
C GLY A 186 -37.29 2.83 -8.54
N LEU A 187 -38.39 2.12 -8.34
CA LEU A 187 -39.34 1.74 -9.38
C LEU A 187 -40.46 2.78 -9.43
N LEU A 188 -40.93 3.11 -10.64
CA LEU A 188 -41.98 4.11 -10.83
C LEU A 188 -43.33 3.64 -10.26
N VAL A 189 -43.64 2.34 -10.44
CA VAL A 189 -44.81 1.70 -9.84
C VAL A 189 -44.36 0.98 -8.56
N LYS A 190 -44.74 1.52 -7.40
CA LYS A 190 -44.56 0.88 -6.10
C LYS A 190 -45.65 -0.20 -5.94
N GLY A 191 -45.28 -1.48 -5.94
CA GLY A 191 -46.25 -2.56 -5.72
C GLY A 191 -46.80 -2.52 -4.28
N GLU A 192 -48.10 -2.78 -4.11
CA GLU A 192 -48.72 -3.01 -2.81
C GLU A 192 -48.06 -4.22 -2.13
N LYS A 193 -47.71 -4.08 -0.84
CA LYS A 193 -47.04 -5.13 -0.06
C LYS A 193 -48.03 -6.25 0.29
N GLY A 194 -48.07 -7.32 -0.51
CA GLY A 194 -48.74 -8.57 -0.16
C GLY A 194 -47.76 -9.63 0.36
N GLN A 195 -48.02 -10.16 1.56
CA GLN A 195 -47.35 -11.34 2.12
C GLN A 195 -47.69 -12.59 1.30
N VAL A 196 -46.67 -13.31 0.80
CA VAL A 196 -46.78 -14.75 0.53
C VAL A 196 -45.46 -15.44 0.90
N SER A 197 -45.59 -16.39 1.84
CA SER A 197 -44.57 -17.34 2.29
C SER A 197 -44.38 -18.48 1.29
N GLY A 198 -43.13 -18.85 0.98
CA GLY A 198 -42.79 -20.02 0.19
C GLY A 198 -41.28 -20.29 0.21
N SER A 199 -40.89 -21.36 0.90
CA SER A 199 -39.54 -21.77 1.24
C SER A 199 -38.74 -22.32 0.04
N CYS A 200 -37.49 -21.89 -0.12
CA CYS A 200 -36.32 -22.78 -0.24
C CYS A 200 -34.99 -22.01 -0.21
N ASN A 201 -34.31 -22.13 0.94
CA ASN A 201 -32.86 -22.26 1.21
C ASN A 201 -31.81 -21.58 0.30
N GLY A 202 -30.97 -20.74 0.92
CA GLY A 202 -29.60 -20.50 0.49
C GLY A 202 -29.14 -19.05 0.53
N ALA A 203 -29.07 -18.48 1.74
CA ALA A 203 -28.84 -17.07 2.02
C ALA A 203 -27.40 -16.57 1.74
N ALA A 204 -27.34 -15.33 1.24
CA ALA A 204 -26.30 -14.35 1.57
C ALA A 204 -26.99 -12.98 1.60
N THR A 205 -27.73 -12.72 2.68
CA THR A 205 -28.35 -11.44 2.99
C THR A 205 -27.39 -10.60 3.83
N ALA A 206 -27.01 -9.47 3.26
CA ALA A 206 -26.70 -8.28 4.02
C ALA A 206 -28.03 -7.74 4.55
N GLU A 207 -28.10 -7.44 5.84
CA GLU A 207 -29.20 -6.67 6.41
C GLU A 207 -28.60 -5.56 7.27
N ALA A 208 -28.71 -4.34 6.75
CA ALA A 208 -28.66 -3.13 7.53
C ALA A 208 -30.09 -2.87 7.99
N ALA A 209 -30.35 -3.04 9.28
CA ALA A 209 -31.57 -2.58 9.92
C ALA A 209 -31.32 -1.20 10.55
N ALA A 210 -32.19 -0.25 10.22
CA ALA A 210 -32.35 0.98 10.96
C ALA A 210 -33.01 0.68 12.30
N ALA A 211 -32.44 1.19 13.39
CA ALA A 211 -33.15 1.37 14.66
C ALA A 211 -33.38 2.87 14.86
N SER A 212 -34.66 3.24 14.86
CA SER A 212 -35.15 4.49 15.42
C SER A 212 -35.51 4.25 16.88
N SER A 213 -35.02 5.08 17.80
CA SER A 213 -35.75 5.40 19.02
C SER A 213 -35.40 6.80 19.56
N SER A 214 -36.48 7.54 19.83
CA SER A 214 -36.69 8.55 20.87
C SER A 214 -35.60 9.58 21.18
N ASN A 215 -35.91 10.87 20.93
CA ASN A 215 -36.28 11.73 22.06
C ASN A 215 -37.12 12.93 21.64
N SER A 216 -38.03 13.25 22.55
CA SER A 216 -39.10 14.23 22.51
C SER A 216 -38.66 15.66 22.81
N SER A 217 -39.55 16.58 22.44
CA SER A 217 -39.94 17.80 23.15
C SER A 217 -39.18 19.13 22.91
N ALA A 218 -40.02 20.14 22.68
CA ALA A 218 -39.90 21.55 23.04
C ALA A 218 -38.88 22.43 22.28
N ALA A 219 -39.38 23.31 21.40
CA ALA A 219 -39.77 24.67 21.79
C ALA A 219 -40.03 25.52 20.53
N ASP A 220 -41.28 25.97 20.39
CA ASP A 220 -41.63 27.20 19.71
C ASP A 220 -40.90 28.39 20.37
N THR A 221 -40.34 29.32 19.60
CA THR A 221 -40.67 30.75 19.70
C THR A 221 -40.01 31.62 18.61
N ALA A 222 -40.86 32.31 17.86
CA ALA A 222 -40.85 33.74 17.51
C ALA A 222 -39.54 34.50 17.17
N ALA A 223 -39.54 35.13 15.98
CA ALA A 223 -39.42 36.58 15.74
C ALA A 223 -39.00 36.80 14.27
N ALA A 224 -39.86 37.31 13.37
CA ALA A 224 -40.33 38.70 13.22
C ALA A 224 -39.23 39.70 12.74
N GLY A 225 -39.54 40.40 11.64
CA GLY A 225 -38.87 41.63 11.18
C GLY A 225 -38.17 41.49 9.83
N ALA A 226 -38.76 41.94 8.71
CA ALA A 226 -38.72 43.33 8.22
C ALA A 226 -37.36 43.63 7.54
N ASP A 227 -37.20 44.28 6.39
CA ASP A 227 -38.06 45.00 5.45
C ASP A 227 -37.19 45.37 4.21
N ALA A 228 -37.81 45.97 3.21
CA ALA A 228 -37.25 46.88 2.20
C ALA A 228 -36.40 46.27 1.06
N ALA A 229 -36.94 46.10 -0.14
CA ALA A 229 -37.19 47.12 -1.18
C ALA A 229 -35.94 47.51 -2.00
N ARG A 230 -35.92 47.04 -3.27
CA ARG A 230 -35.75 47.75 -4.58
C ARG A 230 -34.84 49.02 -4.67
N PRO A 231 -34.45 49.51 -5.89
CA PRO A 231 -34.58 48.97 -7.25
C PRO A 231 -33.36 49.20 -8.21
N ALA A 232 -33.48 48.57 -9.39
CA ALA A 232 -33.14 49.00 -10.76
C ALA A 232 -32.07 50.09 -11.07
N ALA A 233 -31.18 49.77 -12.02
CA ALA A 233 -30.88 50.64 -13.17
C ALA A 233 -30.21 49.85 -14.33
N THR A 234 -30.73 50.04 -15.53
CA THR A 234 -30.21 49.62 -16.86
C THR A 234 -29.60 50.88 -17.54
N PRO A 235 -29.27 50.92 -18.87
CA PRO A 235 -28.07 50.47 -19.59
C PRO A 235 -27.32 51.61 -20.35
N ALA A 236 -26.16 51.31 -20.96
CA ALA A 236 -25.62 51.99 -22.17
C ALA A 236 -24.51 51.08 -22.78
N ALA A 237 -24.52 50.58 -24.01
CA ALA A 237 -24.63 51.17 -25.36
C ALA A 237 -23.34 51.86 -25.86
N THR A 238 -22.62 51.19 -26.79
CA THR A 238 -21.81 51.67 -27.95
C THR A 238 -20.98 50.46 -28.42
N GLY A 239 -20.94 49.97 -29.68
CA GLY A 239 -21.29 50.51 -30.99
C GLY A 239 -20.02 50.87 -31.78
N LYS A 240 -19.61 50.02 -32.75
CA LYS A 240 -18.97 50.34 -34.07
C LYS A 240 -18.21 49.12 -34.67
N THR A 241 -18.70 48.52 -35.77
CA THR A 241 -18.29 48.65 -37.22
C THR A 241 -16.96 47.95 -37.57
N SER A 242 -16.68 47.33 -38.71
CA SER A 242 -17.37 46.93 -39.96
C SER A 242 -16.31 46.26 -40.86
N ALA A 243 -16.65 45.17 -41.59
CA ALA A 243 -16.47 44.98 -43.05
C ALA A 243 -15.24 44.10 -43.43
N ALA A 244 -15.43 42.90 -44.03
CA ALA A 244 -15.53 42.58 -45.49
C ALA A 244 -14.16 42.67 -46.21
N ALA A 245 -13.68 41.79 -47.10
CA ALA A 245 -14.33 40.87 -48.04
C ALA A 245 -13.33 39.84 -48.67
N THR A 246 -13.88 38.74 -49.24
CA THR A 246 -13.55 37.99 -50.51
C THR A 246 -12.11 37.53 -50.85
N GLY A 247 -11.83 36.40 -51.55
CA GLY A 247 -12.58 35.40 -52.34
C GLY A 247 -11.70 34.14 -52.54
N ALA A 248 -12.24 32.92 -52.68
CA ALA A 248 -12.75 32.24 -53.88
C ALA A 248 -11.72 31.95 -55.00
N TYR A 249 -11.36 30.67 -55.20
CA TYR A 249 -11.10 30.06 -56.51
C TYR A 249 -11.36 28.55 -56.47
N CYS A 250 -11.99 28.02 -57.53
CA CYS A 250 -12.51 26.67 -57.65
C CYS A 250 -12.03 26.02 -58.97
N SER A 251 -11.92 24.68 -58.94
CA SER A 251 -12.17 23.69 -60.01
C SER A 251 -11.11 23.35 -61.09
N LYS A 252 -10.75 22.05 -61.16
CA LYS A 252 -10.99 21.05 -62.24
C LYS A 252 -9.97 19.90 -62.11
N MET A 253 -10.36 18.67 -61.72
CA MET A 253 -10.84 17.53 -62.54
C MET A 253 -9.98 17.13 -63.74
N LEU A 254 -9.47 15.88 -63.73
CA LEU A 254 -9.66 14.85 -64.76
C LEU A 254 -9.28 13.45 -64.23
N CYS A 255 -9.83 12.43 -64.89
CA CYS A 255 -10.14 11.07 -64.45
C CYS A 255 -9.50 10.02 -65.39
N GLY A 256 -9.49 8.74 -64.98
CA GLY A 256 -9.31 7.55 -65.85
C GLY A 256 -8.22 6.58 -65.36
N SER A 257 -8.52 5.47 -64.68
CA SER A 257 -8.93 4.12 -65.18
C SER A 257 -7.82 3.43 -65.99
N SER A 258 -7.41 2.16 -65.78
CA SER A 258 -8.19 0.93 -65.60
C SER A 258 -7.26 -0.30 -65.40
N SER A 259 -7.72 -1.31 -64.61
CA SER A 259 -7.74 -2.79 -64.85
C SER A 259 -6.46 -3.52 -65.33
N SER A 260 -6.12 -4.77 -65.03
CA SER A 260 -6.68 -5.95 -64.32
C SER A 260 -5.69 -7.10 -64.60
N ASN A 261 -5.37 -7.98 -63.64
CA ASN A 261 -5.58 -9.42 -63.79
C ASN A 261 -5.13 -10.25 -62.58
N SER A 262 -5.98 -11.23 -62.32
CA SER A 262 -5.92 -12.38 -61.41
C SER A 262 -4.83 -13.39 -61.77
N MET A 263 -4.36 -14.19 -60.80
CA MET A 263 -4.73 -15.61 -60.64
C MET A 263 -3.78 -16.37 -59.69
N GLN A 264 -4.42 -17.13 -58.80
CA GLN A 264 -4.11 -18.52 -58.44
C GLN A 264 -2.72 -18.92 -57.87
N GLN A 265 -2.85 -19.51 -56.67
CA GLN A 265 -2.46 -20.89 -56.34
C GLN A 265 -1.04 -21.21 -55.80
N GLN A 266 -1.14 -22.02 -54.75
CA GLN A 266 -0.32 -23.18 -54.41
C GLN A 266 0.91 -23.02 -53.52
N SER A 267 0.78 -23.70 -52.38
CA SER A 267 1.79 -24.37 -51.57
C SER A 267 2.92 -25.01 -52.39
N PRO A 268 4.05 -25.33 -51.72
CA PRO A 268 4.44 -26.73 -51.74
C PRO A 268 4.88 -27.26 -50.38
N ALA A 269 4.54 -28.51 -50.15
CA ALA A 269 5.13 -29.39 -49.16
C ALA A 269 5.85 -30.54 -49.88
N ARG A 270 6.94 -31.02 -49.25
CA ARG A 270 7.67 -32.30 -49.48
C ARG A 270 8.54 -32.33 -50.76
N HIS A 271 9.62 -33.08 -50.88
CA HIS A 271 10.20 -34.27 -50.23
C HIS A 271 11.76 -34.13 -50.26
N ILE A 272 12.66 -34.92 -49.66
CA ILE A 272 12.93 -36.39 -49.67
C ILE A 272 13.98 -36.61 -48.54
N ALA A 273 13.73 -37.45 -47.52
CA ALA A 273 14.26 -38.82 -47.30
C ALA A 273 15.82 -38.92 -47.17
N ALA A 274 16.46 -39.73 -46.33
CA ALA A 274 16.11 -41.02 -45.75
C ALA A 274 17.09 -41.43 -44.61
N LEU A 275 16.82 -42.60 -44.01
CA LEU A 275 17.62 -43.46 -43.10
C LEU A 275 17.53 -43.10 -41.60
N GLY A 276 17.09 -43.94 -40.66
CA GLY A 276 16.72 -45.36 -40.67
C GLY A 276 17.52 -46.14 -39.61
N GLN A 277 16.80 -46.78 -38.67
CA GLN A 277 17.21 -47.84 -37.69
C GLN A 277 17.93 -47.36 -36.41
N ALA A 278 17.37 -47.49 -35.20
CA ALA A 278 16.99 -48.67 -34.38
C ALA A 278 18.18 -49.34 -33.67
N LEU A 279 18.21 -49.30 -32.33
CA LEU A 279 18.36 -50.46 -31.43
C LEU A 279 18.56 -50.06 -29.95
N ALA A 280 18.17 -51.02 -29.10
CA ALA A 280 17.88 -51.02 -27.67
C ALA A 280 19.16 -51.11 -26.77
N PRO A 281 19.02 -51.18 -25.43
CA PRO A 281 20.01 -50.75 -24.44
C PRO A 281 20.91 -51.89 -23.92
N GLY A 282 21.92 -51.53 -23.13
CA GLY A 282 22.74 -52.48 -22.40
C GLY A 282 23.35 -51.92 -21.10
N PRO A 283 23.69 -52.81 -20.15
CA PRO A 283 23.74 -52.54 -18.71
C PRO A 283 25.18 -52.56 -18.16
N ASN A 284 25.36 -52.26 -16.87
CA ASN A 284 26.34 -52.90 -15.99
C ASN A 284 26.15 -52.46 -14.53
N GLY A 285 25.88 -53.42 -13.66
CA GLY A 285 25.99 -53.28 -12.20
C GLY A 285 27.35 -53.74 -11.69
N VAL A 286 27.59 -53.55 -10.39
CA VAL A 286 28.36 -54.31 -9.36
C VAL A 286 28.48 -53.31 -8.18
N GLY A 287 28.27 -53.61 -6.89
CA GLY A 287 28.08 -54.86 -6.18
C GLY A 287 27.73 -54.61 -4.70
N SER A 288 27.42 -55.73 -4.04
CA SER A 288 26.92 -55.97 -2.68
C SER A 288 27.93 -55.73 -1.55
N ALA A 289 27.46 -55.38 -0.33
CA ALA A 289 27.92 -55.98 0.92
C ALA A 289 26.97 -55.67 2.11
N ARG A 290 27.00 -56.55 3.10
CA ARG A 290 25.95 -56.93 4.05
C ARG A 290 26.36 -56.59 5.50
N ALA A 291 25.38 -56.20 6.32
CA ALA A 291 25.19 -56.35 7.77
C ALA A 291 26.37 -56.36 8.77
N GLY A 292 26.24 -55.54 9.83
CA GLY A 292 26.92 -55.66 11.13
C GLY A 292 26.11 -55.01 12.27
N ARG A 293 25.93 -55.72 13.38
CA ARG A 293 25.02 -55.49 14.53
C ARG A 293 25.56 -54.56 15.63
N ASN A 294 24.61 -53.89 16.29
CA ASN A 294 24.48 -53.52 17.72
C ASN A 294 25.55 -52.67 18.44
N THR A 295 25.12 -51.57 19.06
CA THR A 295 25.11 -51.39 20.54
C THR A 295 24.30 -50.14 20.96
N ILE A 296 23.89 -50.17 22.22
CA ILE A 296 22.81 -49.43 22.90
C ILE A 296 23.22 -48.01 23.32
N GLY A 297 22.27 -47.07 23.20
CA GLY A 297 22.03 -46.01 24.18
C GLY A 297 22.62 -44.62 23.90
N ASP A 298 21.78 -43.69 23.44
CA ASP A 298 21.61 -42.41 24.15
C ASP A 298 20.26 -41.74 23.79
N LEU A 299 19.40 -41.58 24.79
CA LEU A 299 18.08 -40.97 24.72
C LEU A 299 18.22 -39.48 25.05
N THR A 300 18.28 -38.60 24.05
CA THR A 300 17.90 -37.17 24.17
C THR A 300 17.80 -36.50 22.80
N LYS A 301 16.69 -36.73 22.08
CA LYS A 301 16.22 -35.79 21.04
C LYS A 301 14.69 -35.78 20.98
N ALA A 302 14.07 -34.79 21.61
CA ALA A 302 12.89 -34.13 21.04
C ALA A 302 13.43 -32.85 20.38
N PRO A 303 13.19 -32.64 19.07
CA PRO A 303 11.91 -32.10 18.62
C PRO A 303 11.43 -32.66 17.26
N GLU A 304 10.13 -32.47 16.94
CA GLU A 304 9.51 -32.73 15.63
C GLU A 304 9.60 -34.17 15.11
N THR A 305 8.55 -34.95 15.38
CA THR A 305 8.37 -36.33 14.93
C THR A 305 8.36 -36.41 13.39
N ASP A 306 9.25 -37.25 12.85
CA ASP A 306 9.29 -37.59 11.42
C ASP A 306 7.94 -38.17 10.98
N ILE A 307 7.44 -37.75 9.80
CA ILE A 307 6.09 -38.10 9.29
C ILE A 307 5.89 -39.62 9.25
N ASN A 308 6.94 -40.37 8.91
CA ASN A 308 6.89 -41.82 8.80
C ASN A 308 6.55 -42.45 10.17
N THR A 309 7.29 -42.07 11.20
CA THR A 309 7.11 -42.58 12.56
C THR A 309 5.74 -42.20 13.14
N ALA A 310 5.26 -40.99 12.87
CA ALA A 310 3.95 -40.54 13.32
C ALA A 310 2.78 -41.29 12.64
N LEU A 311 2.90 -41.56 11.34
CA LEU A 311 1.87 -42.30 10.58
C LEU A 311 1.85 -43.79 10.91
N GLU A 312 3.01 -44.41 11.10
CA GLU A 312 3.13 -45.81 11.52
C GLU A 312 2.53 -46.01 12.92
N ALA A 313 2.92 -45.17 13.89
CA ALA A 313 2.38 -45.23 15.25
C ALA A 313 0.86 -44.98 15.29
N ALA A 314 0.36 -44.04 14.48
CA ALA A 314 -1.07 -43.76 14.38
C ALA A 314 -1.86 -44.89 13.69
N ALA A 315 -1.26 -45.60 12.74
CA ALA A 315 -1.89 -46.73 12.07
C ALA A 315 -1.94 -47.99 12.94
N ASP A 316 -0.85 -48.25 13.68
CA ASP A 316 -0.79 -49.32 14.67
C ASP A 316 -1.81 -49.08 15.79
N ALA A 317 -1.90 -47.86 16.32
CA ALA A 317 -2.90 -47.48 17.32
C ALA A 317 -4.35 -47.54 16.78
N ALA A 318 -4.55 -47.34 15.48
CA ALA A 318 -5.85 -47.47 14.83
C ALA A 318 -6.21 -48.92 14.46
N GLY A 319 -5.30 -49.88 14.64
CA GLY A 319 -5.47 -51.28 14.24
C GLY A 319 -5.55 -51.48 12.73
N LEU A 320 -4.94 -50.58 11.95
CA LEU A 320 -4.98 -50.56 10.48
C LEU A 320 -3.60 -50.92 9.91
N SER A 321 -3.53 -51.95 9.07
CA SER A 321 -2.31 -52.24 8.30
C SER A 321 -2.20 -51.27 7.11
N LEU A 322 -1.34 -50.26 7.22
CA LEU A 322 -0.99 -49.38 6.10
C LEU A 322 -0.03 -50.14 5.15
N LYS A 323 -0.58 -50.90 4.19
CA LYS A 323 0.23 -51.54 3.14
C LYS A 323 1.03 -50.53 2.28
N ASN A 324 0.68 -49.25 2.34
CA ASN A 324 1.22 -48.16 1.53
C ASN A 324 1.76 -46.98 2.39
N ALA A 325 2.20 -47.21 3.63
CA ALA A 325 2.68 -46.14 4.53
C ALA A 325 3.77 -45.27 3.90
N GLU A 326 4.75 -45.92 3.23
CA GLU A 326 5.84 -45.24 2.53
C GLU A 326 5.36 -44.40 1.34
N HIS A 327 4.37 -44.90 0.58
CA HIS A 327 3.80 -44.15 -0.54
C HIS A 327 3.02 -42.93 -0.06
N LEU A 328 2.29 -43.06 1.05
CA LEU A 328 1.51 -41.97 1.64
C LEU A 328 2.40 -40.88 2.24
N SER A 329 3.51 -41.27 2.86
CA SER A 329 4.49 -40.31 3.37
C SER A 329 5.27 -39.61 2.24
N GLU A 330 5.57 -40.31 1.15
CA GLU A 330 6.15 -39.70 -0.06
C GLU A 330 5.18 -38.72 -0.74
N GLN A 331 3.89 -39.07 -0.82
CA GLN A 331 2.83 -38.18 -1.29
C GLN A 331 2.69 -36.92 -0.43
N LEU A 332 2.74 -37.05 0.90
CA LEU A 332 2.71 -35.91 1.83
C LEU A 332 3.92 -34.99 1.65
N ARG A 333 5.13 -35.57 1.55
CA ARG A 333 6.37 -34.79 1.30
C ARG A 333 6.34 -34.10 -0.06
N SER A 334 5.81 -34.75 -1.10
CA SER A 334 5.66 -34.15 -2.44
C SER A 334 4.71 -32.95 -2.46
N ASN A 335 3.77 -32.90 -1.50
CA ASN A 335 2.84 -31.79 -1.28
C ASN A 335 3.27 -30.86 -0.13
N TRP A 336 4.56 -30.88 0.23
CA TRP A 336 5.21 -29.95 1.15
C TRP A 336 4.80 -30.11 2.62
N TYR A 337 4.18 -31.24 3.00
CA TYR A 337 4.00 -31.62 4.40
C TYR A 337 5.26 -32.35 4.87
N SER A 338 5.97 -31.78 5.83
CA SER A 338 7.29 -32.29 6.25
C SER A 338 7.35 -32.75 7.70
N THR A 339 6.40 -32.32 8.53
CA THR A 339 6.29 -32.69 9.95
C THR A 339 4.91 -33.28 10.28
N ALA A 340 4.82 -34.03 11.38
CA ALA A 340 3.54 -34.49 11.92
C ALA A 340 2.60 -33.33 12.30
N GLY A 341 3.16 -32.18 12.66
CA GLY A 341 2.41 -30.94 12.93
C GLY A 341 1.70 -30.39 11.70
N ASP A 342 2.35 -30.42 10.54
CA ASP A 342 1.75 -29.99 9.27
C ASP A 342 0.53 -30.88 8.92
N VAL A 343 0.65 -32.18 9.16
CA VAL A 343 -0.43 -33.17 8.91
C VAL A 343 -1.60 -32.95 9.88
N ALA A 344 -1.33 -32.63 11.15
CA ALA A 344 -2.36 -32.35 12.15
C ALA A 344 -3.22 -31.11 11.83
N GLN A 345 -2.69 -30.18 11.04
CA GLN A 345 -3.38 -28.94 10.63
C GLN A 345 -4.19 -29.06 9.32
N MET A 346 -4.14 -30.22 8.64
CA MET A 346 -4.87 -30.42 7.38
C MET A 346 -6.39 -30.28 7.53
N SER A 347 -7.02 -29.69 6.51
CA SER A 347 -8.48 -29.59 6.41
C SER A 347 -9.11 -30.92 6.01
N LYS A 348 -10.42 -31.10 6.28
CA LYS A 348 -11.14 -32.33 5.90
C LYS A 348 -11.16 -32.55 4.39
N GLU A 349 -11.16 -31.46 3.62
CA GLU A 349 -11.09 -31.49 2.15
C GLU A 349 -9.72 -31.95 1.65
N GLU A 350 -8.64 -31.54 2.32
CA GLU A 350 -7.27 -31.95 2.00
C GLU A 350 -7.03 -33.43 2.31
N LEU A 351 -7.62 -33.94 3.40
CA LEU A 351 -7.59 -35.37 3.74
C LEU A 351 -8.27 -36.23 2.67
N GLN A 352 -9.42 -35.78 2.16
CA GLN A 352 -10.13 -36.47 1.07
C GLN A 352 -9.33 -36.45 -0.24
N GLN A 353 -8.68 -35.33 -0.55
CA GLN A 353 -7.85 -35.21 -1.76
C GLN A 353 -6.60 -36.10 -1.70
N MET A 354 -6.03 -36.28 -0.52
CA MET A 354 -4.82 -37.09 -0.28
C MET A 354 -5.11 -38.55 0.08
N GLN A 355 -6.39 -38.95 0.12
CA GLN A 355 -6.84 -40.31 0.48
C GLN A 355 -6.33 -40.78 1.86
N ILE A 356 -6.14 -39.86 2.80
CA ILE A 356 -5.69 -40.19 4.16
C ILE A 356 -6.91 -40.59 4.99
N PRO A 357 -6.93 -41.78 5.61
CA PRO A 357 -8.03 -42.17 6.49
C PRO A 357 -8.19 -41.19 7.65
N VAL A 358 -9.40 -40.64 7.83
CA VAL A 358 -9.72 -39.65 8.87
C VAL A 358 -9.35 -40.13 10.27
N ARG A 359 -9.44 -41.45 10.52
CA ARG A 359 -9.08 -42.07 11.80
C ARG A 359 -7.58 -41.96 12.10
N VAL A 360 -6.72 -42.16 11.10
CA VAL A 360 -5.26 -42.03 11.24
C VAL A 360 -4.89 -40.57 11.48
N TRP A 361 -5.47 -39.64 10.73
CA TRP A 361 -5.26 -38.20 10.93
C TRP A 361 -5.69 -37.73 12.32
N ALA A 362 -6.84 -38.18 12.83
CA ALA A 362 -7.32 -37.83 14.15
C ALA A 362 -6.36 -38.30 15.26
N MET A 363 -5.72 -39.47 15.07
CA MET A 363 -4.71 -39.97 16.00
C MET A 363 -3.41 -39.18 15.92
N VAL A 364 -2.91 -38.84 14.72
CA VAL A 364 -1.75 -37.93 14.57
C VAL A 364 -2.02 -36.59 15.24
N LYS A 365 -3.21 -36.02 15.06
CA LYS A 365 -3.62 -34.77 15.71
C LYS A 365 -3.65 -34.89 17.23
N ALA A 366 -4.13 -36.01 17.77
CA ALA A 366 -4.12 -36.28 19.21
C ALA A 366 -2.70 -36.46 19.76
N MET A 367 -1.81 -37.13 19.03
CA MET A 367 -0.41 -37.32 19.41
C MET A 367 0.35 -35.99 19.47
N VAL A 368 0.20 -35.13 18.45
CA VAL A 368 0.83 -33.79 18.43
C VAL A 368 0.27 -32.88 19.55
N ALA A 369 -1.02 -33.00 19.86
CA ALA A 369 -1.62 -32.29 20.99
C ALA A 369 -1.07 -32.77 22.35
N ALA A 370 -0.80 -34.07 22.50
CA ALA A 370 -0.19 -34.64 23.70
C ALA A 370 1.27 -34.20 23.87
N ASP A 371 2.06 -34.21 22.78
CA ASP A 371 3.47 -33.77 22.81
C ASP A 371 3.60 -32.27 23.13
N SER A 372 2.69 -31.44 22.60
CA SER A 372 2.65 -30.00 22.91
C SER A 372 2.19 -29.71 24.34
N ALA A 373 1.25 -30.50 24.89
CA ALA A 373 0.84 -30.41 26.29
C ALA A 373 1.95 -30.86 27.25
N ALA A 374 2.71 -31.90 26.90
CA ALA A 374 3.86 -32.36 27.68
C ALA A 374 5.01 -31.35 27.67
N ALA A 375 5.28 -30.70 26.52
CA ALA A 375 6.25 -29.61 26.42
C ALA A 375 5.82 -28.37 27.22
N ALA A 376 4.52 -28.04 27.23
CA ALA A 376 3.97 -26.96 28.05
C ALA A 376 4.08 -27.26 29.56
N ALA A 377 3.78 -28.49 30.00
CA ALA A 377 3.94 -28.92 31.38
C ALA A 377 5.40 -28.90 31.85
N ALA A 378 6.35 -29.30 30.98
CA ALA A 378 7.78 -29.21 31.26
C ALA A 378 8.27 -27.74 31.36
N SER A 379 7.70 -26.83 30.56
CA SER A 379 7.99 -25.40 30.65
C SER A 379 7.40 -24.74 31.91
N ALA A 380 6.22 -25.20 32.37
CA ALA A 380 5.59 -24.74 33.60
C ALA A 380 6.38 -25.19 34.85
N ALA A 381 6.86 -26.43 34.88
CA ALA A 381 7.74 -26.92 35.95
C ALA A 381 9.10 -26.20 36.00
N ALA A 382 9.61 -25.73 34.86
CA ALA A 382 10.81 -24.90 34.81
C ALA A 382 10.55 -23.46 35.30
N ALA A 383 9.35 -22.91 35.09
CA ALA A 383 8.94 -21.59 35.59
C ALA A 383 8.72 -21.59 37.12
N ASP A 384 8.17 -22.66 37.67
CA ASP A 384 7.94 -22.83 39.11
C ASP A 384 9.27 -22.81 39.91
N SER A 385 10.33 -23.39 39.33
CA SER A 385 11.68 -23.36 39.91
C SER A 385 12.39 -21.99 39.85
N LEU A 386 11.87 -21.04 39.05
CA LEU A 386 12.35 -19.67 38.93
C LEU A 386 11.60 -18.72 39.87
N GLU A 387 10.32 -18.97 40.16
CA GLU A 387 9.52 -18.22 41.13
C GLU A 387 9.96 -18.49 42.58
N ASP A 388 10.38 -19.71 42.91
CA ASP A 388 10.98 -20.03 44.22
C ASP A 388 12.34 -19.34 44.46
N ARG A 389 13.09 -19.06 43.37
CA ARG A 389 14.33 -18.27 43.43
C ARG A 389 14.07 -16.77 43.53
N ALA A 390 13.03 -16.26 42.87
CA ALA A 390 12.61 -14.87 42.96
C ALA A 390 12.05 -14.52 44.35
N SER A 391 11.34 -15.46 44.99
CA SER A 391 10.78 -15.29 46.34
C SER A 391 11.85 -15.25 47.43
N SER A 392 12.94 -16.01 47.24
CA SER A 392 14.15 -16.00 48.09
C SER A 392 14.94 -14.68 48.01
N GLU A 393 15.06 -14.09 46.81
CA GLU A 393 15.75 -12.80 46.60
C GLU A 393 14.91 -11.57 47.00
N LEU A 394 13.58 -11.67 46.97
CA LEU A 394 12.66 -10.61 47.42
C LEU A 394 12.60 -10.52 48.97
N ALA A 395 12.70 -11.64 49.68
CA ALA A 395 12.77 -11.66 51.14
C ALA A 395 14.05 -10.99 51.70
N ALA A 396 15.16 -11.02 50.95
CA ALA A 396 16.42 -10.38 51.34
C ALA A 396 16.41 -8.85 51.15
N ASN A 397 15.62 -8.31 50.21
CA ASN A 397 15.55 -6.87 49.92
C ASN A 397 14.44 -6.12 50.66
N THR A 398 13.51 -6.85 51.31
CA THR A 398 12.40 -6.23 52.06
C THR A 398 12.76 -5.94 53.54
N ALA A 399 13.93 -6.40 54.02
CA ALA A 399 14.42 -6.15 55.37
C ALA A 399 15.23 -4.84 55.55
N ALA A 400 15.45 -4.06 54.47
CA ALA A 400 16.30 -2.86 54.49
C ALA A 400 15.55 -1.54 54.15
N GLY A 401 14.22 -1.53 54.18
CA GLY A 401 13.41 -0.39 53.72
C GLY A 401 12.11 -0.15 54.47
N SER A 402 12.05 -0.43 55.78
CA SER A 402 10.88 -0.09 56.62
C SER A 402 11.30 0.58 57.93
N ALA A 403 11.67 1.85 57.85
CA ALA A 403 11.53 2.78 58.97
C ALA A 403 11.24 4.19 58.44
N ALA A 404 10.13 4.75 58.95
CA ALA A 404 9.63 6.10 58.78
C ALA A 404 8.90 6.42 57.45
N VAL A 405 7.57 6.23 57.45
CA VAL A 405 6.59 7.30 57.19
C VAL A 405 5.29 6.92 57.91
N GLU A 406 4.95 7.66 58.97
CA GLU A 406 3.61 7.68 59.57
C GLU A 406 2.95 9.00 59.16
N LEU A 407 1.72 8.91 58.66
CA LEU A 407 0.89 10.00 58.14
C LEU A 407 0.25 10.80 59.29
N GLN A 408 0.31 12.14 59.23
CA GLN A 408 -0.72 13.00 59.80
C GLN A 408 -1.03 14.18 58.87
N GLN A 409 -2.33 14.31 58.54
CA GLN A 409 -2.96 15.44 57.89
C GLN A 409 -3.26 16.53 58.93
N GLY A 410 -3.13 17.80 58.54
CA GLY A 410 -3.51 18.96 59.35
C GLY A 410 -3.43 20.26 58.56
N ASP A 411 -4.36 21.16 58.84
CA ASP A 411 -4.99 22.14 57.95
C ASP A 411 -4.38 23.57 58.00
N ALA A 412 -4.76 24.38 57.00
CA ALA A 412 -4.97 25.85 57.01
C ALA A 412 -3.82 26.90 57.14
N THR A 413 -3.83 27.79 56.12
CA THR A 413 -3.63 29.27 56.13
C THR A 413 -2.24 29.90 56.29
N GLY A 414 -1.93 30.88 55.41
CA GLY A 414 -1.05 32.02 55.74
C GLY A 414 0.01 32.40 54.69
N GLU A 415 -0.29 33.48 53.97
CA GLU A 415 0.61 34.54 53.47
C GLU A 415 1.79 34.27 52.51
N VAL A 416 1.81 35.18 51.53
CA VAL A 416 2.86 35.51 50.56
C VAL A 416 4.14 35.96 51.24
N ASP A 417 5.28 35.35 50.88
CA ASP A 417 6.49 36.14 50.70
C ASP A 417 7.48 35.50 49.73
N ALA A 418 8.10 36.37 48.94
CA ALA A 418 9.07 36.03 47.92
C ALA A 418 10.43 35.79 48.58
N THR A 419 10.96 34.57 48.51
CA THR A 419 12.41 34.37 48.58
C THR A 419 12.84 33.04 47.95
N THR A 420 13.75 33.21 47.00
CA THR A 420 14.59 32.23 46.32
C THR A 420 15.00 31.04 47.20
N SER A 421 14.54 29.82 46.86
CA SER A 421 15.37 28.63 47.02
C SER A 421 14.93 27.54 46.02
N ALA A 422 15.90 27.04 45.27
CA ALA A 422 15.74 25.98 44.30
C ALA A 422 15.44 24.66 45.04
N ALA A 423 14.21 24.18 44.93
CA ALA A 423 13.81 22.88 45.44
C ALA A 423 14.21 21.77 44.45
N GLY A 424 15.32 21.10 44.79
CA GLY A 424 15.54 19.66 44.64
C GLY A 424 15.12 18.97 43.34
N GLN A 425 15.93 19.10 42.29
CA GLN A 425 16.11 17.98 41.35
C GLN A 425 16.96 16.92 42.06
N GLU A 426 16.41 15.72 42.26
CA GLU A 426 17.23 14.55 42.60
C GLU A 426 18.29 14.36 41.50
N LEU A 427 19.53 14.71 41.81
CA LEU A 427 20.69 14.54 40.96
C LEU A 427 20.89 13.06 40.68
N HIS A 428 20.51 12.63 39.48
CA HIS A 428 20.94 11.35 38.92
C HIS A 428 22.48 11.27 39.08
N PRO A 429 23.05 10.17 39.61
CA PRO A 429 24.48 10.09 39.88
C PRO A 429 25.29 10.44 38.64
N ASP A 430 26.40 11.16 38.83
CA ASP A 430 27.32 11.55 37.76
C ASP A 430 27.66 10.32 36.91
N ILE A 431 27.72 10.51 35.60
CA ILE A 431 28.08 9.49 34.60
C ILE A 431 29.33 8.72 35.06
N MET A 432 30.29 9.42 35.67
CA MET A 432 31.53 8.85 36.21
C MET A 432 31.35 7.88 37.37
N GLN A 433 30.25 7.98 38.13
CA GLN A 433 29.98 7.16 39.31
C GLN A 433 29.12 5.92 38.98
N ARG A 434 28.49 5.90 37.80
CA ARG A 434 27.65 4.77 37.36
C ARG A 434 28.52 3.57 37.01
N ARG A 435 28.06 2.37 37.37
CA ARG A 435 28.67 1.10 36.98
C ARG A 435 27.95 0.49 35.79
N MET A 436 28.74 -0.03 34.86
CA MET A 436 28.23 -0.76 33.71
C MET A 436 27.56 -2.09 34.12
N PRO A 437 26.51 -2.56 33.42
CA PRO A 437 25.90 -3.86 33.68
C PRO A 437 26.92 -5.01 33.55
N ARG A 438 26.80 -6.02 34.43
CA ARG A 438 27.68 -7.21 34.46
C ARG A 438 27.68 -8.00 33.16
N ASN A 439 26.56 -8.00 32.43
CA ASN A 439 26.37 -8.72 31.17
C ASN A 439 26.78 -7.89 29.93
N PHE A 440 27.65 -6.88 30.10
CA PHE A 440 28.06 -6.05 28.97
C PHE A 440 28.84 -6.86 27.92
N VAL A 441 28.27 -6.92 26.72
CA VAL A 441 28.97 -7.41 25.54
C VAL A 441 29.74 -6.25 24.91
N GLY A 442 31.06 -6.35 24.88
CA GLY A 442 31.96 -5.35 24.29
C GLY A 442 31.54 -4.94 22.87
N THR A 443 31.81 -3.69 22.48
CA THR A 443 31.43 -3.16 21.16
C THR A 443 32.07 -3.91 19.99
N ASN A 444 33.18 -4.61 20.27
CA ASN A 444 33.92 -5.44 19.32
C ASN A 444 33.67 -6.95 19.54
N SER A 445 33.00 -7.34 20.65
CA SER A 445 32.84 -8.72 21.10
C SER A 445 31.59 -9.41 20.55
N ALA A 446 30.72 -8.67 19.87
CA ALA A 446 29.76 -9.30 18.97
C ALA A 446 30.57 -9.94 17.85
N GLY A 447 30.85 -11.24 17.97
CA GLY A 447 31.26 -12.07 16.84
C GLY A 447 30.40 -11.68 15.64
N SER A 448 31.01 -11.62 14.46
CA SER A 448 30.37 -11.24 13.20
C SER A 448 29.30 -12.27 12.80
N THR A 449 28.25 -12.45 13.61
CA THR A 449 27.05 -13.18 13.27
C THR A 449 26.34 -12.29 12.27
N ARG A 450 26.74 -12.42 11.01
CA ARG A 450 26.21 -11.67 9.90
C ARG A 450 24.76 -12.10 9.73
N VAL A 451 23.83 -11.38 10.36
CA VAL A 451 22.39 -11.64 10.18
C VAL A 451 22.05 -11.34 8.73
N GLN A 452 21.83 -12.41 7.97
CA GLN A 452 21.43 -12.31 6.57
C GLN A 452 19.93 -12.01 6.52
N VAL A 453 19.60 -10.75 6.26
CA VAL A 453 18.21 -10.30 6.20
C VAL A 453 17.56 -10.52 4.83
N THR A 454 18.37 -10.78 3.79
CA THR A 454 17.90 -11.05 2.43
C THR A 454 18.61 -12.25 1.85
N SER A 455 17.87 -13.17 1.23
CA SER A 455 18.40 -14.38 0.59
C SER A 455 19.00 -14.14 -0.81
N LYS A 456 19.07 -12.89 -1.28
CA LYS A 456 19.49 -12.56 -2.65
C LYS A 456 20.98 -12.77 -2.88
N LYS A 457 21.31 -13.47 -3.98
CA LYS A 457 22.67 -13.55 -4.52
C LYS A 457 23.08 -12.19 -5.10
N ALA A 458 24.28 -11.73 -4.75
CA ALA A 458 24.83 -10.50 -5.30
C ALA A 458 25.07 -10.66 -6.81
N VAL A 459 24.56 -9.73 -7.60
CA VAL A 459 24.87 -9.65 -9.03
C VAL A 459 26.26 -9.02 -9.15
N LYS A 460 27.11 -9.57 -10.01
CA LYS A 460 28.44 -8.99 -10.30
C LYS A 460 28.25 -7.52 -10.72
N PRO A 461 29.08 -6.58 -10.24
CA PRO A 461 28.99 -5.19 -10.67
C PRO A 461 29.15 -5.07 -12.19
N TYR A 462 28.21 -4.39 -12.83
CA TYR A 462 28.19 -4.16 -14.29
C TYR A 462 28.02 -2.67 -14.63
N ALA A 463 28.12 -1.78 -13.64
CA ALA A 463 28.12 -0.35 -13.88
C ALA A 463 29.42 0.06 -14.56
N LEU A 464 29.35 1.01 -15.50
CA LEU A 464 30.55 1.63 -16.05
C LEU A 464 31.36 2.30 -14.95
N LYS A 465 32.68 2.13 -15.02
CA LYS A 465 33.63 2.90 -14.22
C LYS A 465 33.91 4.25 -14.87
N ASN A 466 34.34 5.22 -14.08
CA ASN A 466 34.67 6.55 -14.58
C ASN A 466 35.78 6.53 -15.66
N GLU A 467 36.73 5.60 -15.53
CA GLU A 467 37.81 5.36 -16.50
C GLU A 467 37.28 4.89 -17.86
N GLN A 468 36.15 4.17 -17.89
CA GLN A 468 35.58 3.53 -19.08
C GLN A 468 34.65 4.47 -19.88
N LEU A 469 34.43 5.70 -19.40
CA LEU A 469 33.59 6.68 -20.10
C LEU A 469 34.36 7.30 -21.27
N SER A 470 33.82 7.20 -22.48
CA SER A 470 34.35 7.93 -23.64
C SER A 470 34.25 9.45 -23.41
N ALA A 471 35.16 10.23 -24.01
CA ALA A 471 35.16 11.69 -23.86
C ALA A 471 33.80 12.32 -24.22
N ALA A 472 33.16 11.76 -25.25
CA ALA A 472 31.91 12.28 -25.75
C ALA A 472 30.70 11.87 -24.89
N LEU A 473 30.71 10.69 -24.26
CA LEU A 473 29.71 10.32 -23.25
C LEU A 473 29.85 11.18 -21.97
N ARG A 474 31.08 11.52 -21.56
CA ARG A 474 31.30 12.44 -20.43
C ARG A 474 30.65 13.81 -20.69
N GLU A 475 30.81 14.33 -21.90
CA GLU A 475 30.20 15.60 -22.29
C GLU A 475 28.66 15.52 -22.31
N GLU A 476 28.08 14.46 -22.89
CA GLU A 476 26.62 14.24 -22.85
C GLU A 476 26.06 14.17 -21.42
N LEU A 477 26.77 13.50 -20.51
CA LEU A 477 26.37 13.42 -19.10
C LEU A 477 26.50 14.77 -18.39
N SER A 478 27.51 15.58 -18.73
CA SER A 478 27.65 16.96 -18.21
C SER A 478 26.50 17.85 -18.69
N GLN A 479 26.13 17.75 -19.97
CA GLN A 479 24.97 18.44 -20.53
C GLN A 479 23.68 18.00 -19.86
N LEU A 480 23.51 16.70 -19.62
CA LEU A 480 22.38 16.16 -18.88
C LEU A 480 22.29 16.73 -17.46
N GLU A 481 23.41 16.84 -16.75
CA GLU A 481 23.48 17.42 -15.42
C GLU A 481 23.07 18.90 -15.43
N ARG A 482 23.60 19.69 -16.37
CA ARG A 482 23.23 21.10 -16.54
C ARG A 482 21.76 21.27 -16.89
N PHE A 483 21.22 20.44 -17.79
CA PHE A 483 19.81 20.47 -18.17
C PHE A 483 18.87 20.10 -17.01
N CYS A 484 19.27 19.13 -16.19
CA CYS A 484 18.44 18.63 -15.09
C CYS A 484 18.49 19.50 -13.84
N CYS A 485 19.66 20.02 -13.49
CA CYS A 485 19.90 20.74 -12.24
C CYS A 485 19.91 22.27 -12.43
N GLY A 486 20.15 22.75 -13.65
CA GLY A 486 20.19 24.17 -13.97
C GLY A 486 18.81 24.80 -14.15
N THR A 487 18.79 26.12 -14.05
CA THR A 487 17.64 26.97 -14.42
C THR A 487 17.96 27.67 -15.73
N PHE A 488 17.08 27.57 -16.73
CA PHE A 488 17.26 28.20 -18.03
C PHE A 488 15.92 28.65 -18.64
N TYR A 489 15.99 29.57 -19.61
CA TYR A 489 14.79 30.09 -20.27
C TYR A 489 14.07 29.00 -21.08
N GLY A 490 12.74 28.92 -20.97
CA GLY A 490 11.93 27.87 -21.61
C GLY A 490 11.94 26.52 -20.87
N GLN A 491 12.48 26.47 -19.64
CA GLN A 491 12.44 25.29 -18.79
C GLN A 491 10.98 24.85 -18.51
N ARG A 492 10.66 23.60 -18.89
CA ARG A 492 9.29 23.05 -18.80
C ARG A 492 9.03 22.21 -17.55
N VAL A 493 10.09 21.87 -16.80
CA VAL A 493 10.05 21.03 -15.59
C VAL A 493 10.99 21.62 -14.55
N GLU A 494 10.58 21.58 -13.27
CA GLU A 494 11.41 22.09 -12.18
C GLU A 494 12.80 21.42 -12.11
N PRO A 495 13.86 22.20 -11.82
CA PRO A 495 15.20 21.65 -11.64
C PRO A 495 15.26 20.60 -10.53
N LEU A 496 16.00 19.53 -10.81
CA LEU A 496 16.34 18.50 -9.84
C LEU A 496 17.44 18.98 -8.89
N ARG A 497 17.40 18.51 -7.64
CA ARG A 497 18.55 18.66 -6.75
C ARG A 497 19.72 17.80 -7.25
N PRO A 498 20.98 18.25 -7.17
CA PRO A 498 22.16 17.48 -7.62
C PRO A 498 22.20 16.06 -7.02
N VAL A 499 21.88 15.92 -5.74
CA VAL A 499 21.83 14.60 -5.07
C VAL A 499 20.79 13.66 -5.70
N SER A 500 19.65 14.19 -6.16
CA SER A 500 18.62 13.39 -6.84
C SER A 500 19.06 13.01 -8.26
N PHE A 501 19.74 13.91 -8.96
CA PHE A 501 20.30 13.65 -10.28
C PHE A 501 21.39 12.58 -10.24
N ASN A 502 22.28 12.62 -9.24
CA ASN A 502 23.33 11.61 -9.08
C ASN A 502 22.76 10.19 -9.06
N VAL A 503 21.60 9.96 -8.42
CA VAL A 503 20.95 8.63 -8.42
C VAL A 503 20.54 8.20 -9.83
N TYR A 504 20.07 9.13 -10.67
CA TYR A 504 19.77 8.84 -12.07
C TYR A 504 21.03 8.62 -12.89
N ARG A 505 22.09 9.42 -12.68
CA ARG A 505 23.38 9.26 -13.35
C ARG A 505 23.98 7.87 -13.09
N GLU A 506 24.02 7.45 -11.83
CA GLU A 506 24.49 6.10 -11.45
C GLU A 506 23.67 4.98 -12.10
N GLU A 507 22.35 5.17 -12.26
CA GLU A 507 21.52 4.19 -12.95
C GLU A 507 21.78 4.19 -14.47
N LEU A 508 22.00 5.34 -15.08
CA LEU A 508 22.40 5.41 -16.50
C LEU A 508 23.73 4.70 -16.72
N TRP A 509 24.69 4.83 -15.81
CA TRP A 509 25.97 4.09 -15.88
C TRP A 509 25.77 2.58 -15.76
N ARG A 510 24.82 2.12 -14.94
CA ARG A 510 24.43 0.70 -14.88
C ARG A 510 23.79 0.22 -16.18
N MET A 511 22.93 1.02 -16.79
CA MET A 511 22.26 0.68 -18.05
C MET A 511 23.27 0.62 -19.21
N LEU A 512 24.17 1.59 -19.32
CA LEU A 512 25.20 1.62 -20.35
C LEU A 512 26.25 0.51 -20.14
N GLY A 513 26.63 0.26 -18.89
CA GLY A 513 27.54 -0.84 -18.56
C GLY A 513 26.93 -2.20 -18.89
N TRP A 514 25.64 -2.39 -18.63
CA TRP A 514 24.89 -3.56 -19.09
C TRP A 514 24.86 -3.68 -20.62
N ALA A 515 24.64 -2.59 -21.35
CA ALA A 515 24.67 -2.60 -22.81
C ALA A 515 26.05 -2.99 -23.35
N HIS A 516 27.12 -2.59 -22.68
CA HIS A 516 28.48 -3.04 -23.02
C HIS A 516 28.68 -4.54 -22.72
N THR A 517 28.41 -4.97 -21.48
CA THR A 517 28.78 -6.30 -21.01
C THR A 517 27.88 -7.41 -21.54
N GLU A 518 26.58 -7.15 -21.70
CA GLU A 518 25.59 -8.19 -22.04
C GLU A 518 25.09 -8.05 -23.49
N ARG A 519 25.13 -6.85 -24.10
CA ARG A 519 24.75 -6.63 -25.50
C ARG A 519 25.96 -6.44 -26.43
N GLY A 520 27.17 -6.39 -25.89
CA GLY A 520 28.41 -6.31 -26.67
C GLY A 520 28.66 -4.96 -27.34
N VAL A 521 28.01 -3.88 -26.88
CA VAL A 521 28.20 -2.54 -27.48
C VAL A 521 29.60 -2.03 -27.13
N PRO A 522 30.46 -1.66 -28.11
CA PRO A 522 31.79 -1.12 -27.82
C PRO A 522 31.74 0.17 -26.99
N LEU A 523 32.74 0.38 -26.11
CA LEU A 523 32.80 1.54 -25.21
C LEU A 523 32.73 2.88 -25.95
N GLU A 524 33.32 2.97 -27.14
CA GLU A 524 33.35 4.17 -27.97
C GLU A 524 31.97 4.56 -28.54
N GLN A 525 31.09 3.57 -28.70
CA GLN A 525 29.75 3.73 -29.28
C GLN A 525 28.67 3.98 -28.22
N LEU A 526 29.01 3.89 -26.92
CA LEU A 526 28.06 4.11 -25.83
C LEU A 526 27.70 5.59 -25.71
N ARG A 527 26.44 5.93 -26.00
CA ARG A 527 25.85 7.26 -25.89
C ARG A 527 24.54 7.20 -25.10
N LEU A 528 24.03 8.35 -24.67
CA LEU A 528 22.66 8.41 -24.13
C LEU A 528 21.62 7.98 -25.18
N ALA A 529 21.86 8.29 -26.46
CA ALA A 529 21.05 7.83 -27.58
C ALA A 529 21.05 6.29 -27.73
N THR A 530 22.09 5.58 -27.29
CA THR A 530 22.09 4.11 -27.25
C THR A 530 20.98 3.58 -26.32
N LEU A 531 20.66 4.30 -25.24
CA LEU A 531 19.58 3.91 -24.33
C LEU A 531 18.20 4.28 -24.85
N VAL A 532 18.09 5.38 -25.61
CA VAL A 532 16.84 5.89 -26.15
C VAL A 532 17.06 6.32 -27.61
N PRO A 533 16.99 5.38 -28.58
CA PRO A 533 17.41 5.63 -29.96
C PRO A 533 16.42 6.42 -30.82
N SER A 534 15.15 6.51 -30.40
CA SER A 534 14.10 7.20 -31.15
C SER A 534 13.15 7.98 -30.24
N PRO A 535 12.56 9.09 -30.71
CA PRO A 535 11.45 9.77 -30.03
C PRO A 535 10.12 8.99 -30.09
N GLY A 536 10.01 7.98 -30.96
CA GLY A 536 8.86 7.09 -31.10
C GLY A 536 8.74 6.05 -29.98
N ARG A 537 7.70 5.22 -30.01
CA ARG A 537 7.45 4.23 -28.94
C ARG A 537 8.54 3.15 -28.89
N GLU A 538 9.14 2.84 -30.03
CA GLU A 538 10.26 1.92 -30.19
C GLU A 538 11.53 2.34 -29.43
N GLY A 539 11.64 3.62 -29.05
CA GLY A 539 12.74 4.16 -28.25
C GLY A 539 12.90 3.54 -26.86
N VAL A 540 11.90 2.81 -26.35
CA VAL A 540 12.00 2.11 -25.05
C VAL A 540 12.48 0.65 -25.14
N SER A 541 12.75 0.13 -26.34
CA SER A 541 13.10 -1.28 -26.57
C SER A 541 14.25 -1.77 -25.68
N LEU A 542 15.37 -1.03 -25.64
CA LEU A 542 16.54 -1.41 -24.83
C LEU A 542 16.26 -1.35 -23.32
N LEU A 543 15.38 -0.44 -22.88
CA LEU A 543 14.91 -0.41 -21.49
C LEU A 543 14.05 -1.65 -21.16
N MET A 544 13.22 -2.11 -22.09
CA MET A 544 12.43 -3.34 -21.89
C MET A 544 13.35 -4.56 -21.74
N ASP A 545 14.35 -4.68 -22.60
CA ASP A 545 15.36 -5.75 -22.52
C ASP A 545 16.12 -5.70 -21.18
N TYR A 546 16.56 -4.51 -20.78
CA TYR A 546 17.25 -4.31 -19.50
C TYR A 546 16.38 -4.73 -18.32
N GLN A 547 15.10 -4.36 -18.33
CA GLN A 547 14.16 -4.76 -17.28
C GLN A 547 13.91 -6.26 -17.27
N HIS A 548 13.78 -6.89 -18.43
CA HIS A 548 13.63 -8.34 -18.53
C HIS A 548 14.85 -9.06 -17.96
N TRP A 549 16.06 -8.63 -18.33
CA TRP A 549 17.31 -9.16 -17.77
C TRP A 549 17.38 -9.00 -16.24
N ARG A 550 17.04 -7.84 -15.70
CA ARG A 550 16.98 -7.62 -14.24
C ARG A 550 15.96 -8.53 -13.56
N GLN A 551 14.82 -8.78 -14.21
CA GLN A 551 13.80 -9.68 -13.68
C GLN A 551 14.32 -11.12 -13.60
N GLN A 552 15.05 -11.59 -14.62
CA GLN A 552 15.72 -12.89 -14.59
C GLN A 552 16.75 -13.01 -13.45
N LYS A 553 17.42 -11.90 -13.09
CA LYS A 553 18.32 -11.83 -11.92
C LYS A 553 17.59 -11.69 -10.57
N GLY A 554 16.26 -11.79 -10.54
CA GLY A 554 15.47 -11.74 -9.31
C GLY A 554 15.42 -10.35 -8.65
N VAL A 555 15.54 -9.27 -9.43
CA VAL A 555 15.43 -7.89 -8.93
C VAL A 555 13.99 -7.60 -8.45
N THR A 556 13.83 -6.74 -7.43
CA THR A 556 12.49 -6.45 -6.86
C THR A 556 11.64 -5.62 -7.82
N ALA A 557 10.32 -5.80 -7.81
CA ALA A 557 9.39 -4.97 -8.58
C ALA A 557 9.62 -3.45 -8.37
N ARG A 558 9.91 -3.03 -7.13
CA ARG A 558 10.19 -1.63 -6.80
C ARG A 558 11.47 -1.10 -7.45
N SER A 559 12.48 -1.95 -7.60
CA SER A 559 13.76 -1.58 -8.22
C SER A 559 13.63 -1.29 -9.73
N HIS A 560 12.54 -1.68 -10.40
CA HIS A 560 12.28 -1.34 -11.81
C HIS A 560 11.95 0.15 -12.03
N LEU A 561 11.56 0.87 -10.98
CA LEU A 561 11.16 2.28 -11.09
C LEU A 561 12.31 3.21 -11.44
N LEU A 562 13.50 2.95 -10.90
CA LEU A 562 14.64 3.83 -11.07
C LEU A 562 15.14 3.88 -12.53
N PRO A 563 15.35 2.75 -13.23
CA PRO A 563 15.74 2.78 -14.64
C PRO A 563 14.74 3.55 -15.49
N ILE A 564 13.43 3.32 -15.32
CA ILE A 564 12.40 4.05 -16.08
C ILE A 564 12.52 5.57 -15.87
N LYS A 565 12.73 6.01 -14.62
CA LYS A 565 12.91 7.43 -14.30
C LYS A 565 14.20 8.00 -14.89
N ALA A 566 15.30 7.25 -14.85
CA ALA A 566 16.56 7.64 -15.46
C ALA A 566 16.42 7.79 -16.99
N THR A 567 15.74 6.84 -17.65
CA THR A 567 15.43 6.91 -19.08
C THR A 567 14.53 8.09 -19.44
N ILE A 568 13.54 8.43 -18.61
CA ILE A 568 12.72 9.64 -18.79
C ILE A 568 13.58 10.90 -18.78
N VAL A 569 14.55 10.98 -17.88
CA VAL A 569 15.45 12.13 -17.77
C VAL A 569 16.36 12.22 -19.00
N ALA A 570 16.93 11.10 -19.45
CA ALA A 570 17.72 11.04 -20.68
C ALA A 570 16.90 11.40 -21.93
N ALA A 571 15.69 10.84 -22.09
CA ALA A 571 14.81 11.11 -23.21
C ALA A 571 14.39 12.59 -23.30
N ARG A 572 14.23 13.26 -22.14
CA ARG A 572 13.96 14.70 -22.12
C ARG A 572 15.11 15.51 -22.69
N LEU A 573 16.37 15.19 -22.35
CA LEU A 573 17.52 15.87 -22.95
C LEU A 573 17.59 15.60 -24.46
N LEU A 574 17.43 14.35 -24.88
CA LEU A 574 17.61 13.98 -26.28
C LEU A 574 16.54 14.58 -27.21
N TYR A 575 15.31 14.76 -26.73
CA TYR A 575 14.16 15.09 -27.56
C TYR A 575 13.37 16.32 -27.11
N HIS A 576 13.92 17.19 -26.23
CA HIS A 576 13.17 18.37 -25.75
C HIS A 576 12.81 19.33 -26.89
N GLU A 577 13.65 19.46 -27.92
CA GLU A 577 13.43 20.36 -29.05
C GLU A 577 12.30 19.88 -29.96
N GLN A 578 12.15 18.55 -30.10
CA GLN A 578 11.11 17.93 -30.92
C GLN A 578 9.73 17.97 -30.26
N SER A 579 9.68 18.26 -28.96
CA SER A 579 8.42 18.38 -28.22
C SER A 579 7.85 19.78 -28.30
N SER A 580 6.54 19.88 -28.52
CA SER A 580 5.78 21.13 -28.48
C SER A 580 5.83 21.79 -27.09
N PRO A 581 6.15 23.11 -27.00
CA PRO A 581 6.09 23.85 -25.73
C PRO A 581 4.73 23.82 -25.04
N SER A 582 3.64 23.65 -25.81
CA SER A 582 2.27 23.64 -25.29
C SER A 582 1.79 22.28 -24.79
N ALA A 583 2.63 21.23 -24.88
CA ALA A 583 2.26 19.88 -24.46
C ALA A 583 1.93 19.82 -22.95
N LYS A 584 0.75 19.28 -22.62
CA LYS A 584 0.27 19.11 -21.23
C LYS A 584 -0.08 17.65 -20.94
N PRO A 585 0.57 16.99 -19.95
CA PRO A 585 1.81 17.39 -19.26
C PRO A 585 3.03 17.50 -20.21
N PRO A 586 4.10 18.20 -19.79
CA PRO A 586 5.28 18.43 -20.63
C PRO A 586 5.85 17.15 -21.24
N TYR A 587 6.29 17.22 -22.51
CA TYR A 587 6.92 16.15 -23.29
C TYR A 587 6.03 14.93 -23.61
N ARG A 588 4.74 14.95 -23.27
CA ARG A 588 3.84 13.80 -23.47
C ARG A 588 3.33 13.64 -24.91
N ASP A 589 3.62 14.60 -25.76
CA ASP A 589 3.44 14.53 -27.20
C ASP A 589 4.42 13.55 -27.86
N LEU A 590 5.59 13.29 -27.25
CA LEU A 590 6.56 12.30 -27.72
C LEU A 590 6.08 10.87 -27.45
N GLY A 591 6.18 9.99 -28.45
CA GLY A 591 5.78 8.58 -28.36
C GLY A 591 6.52 7.82 -27.26
N VAL A 592 7.85 8.01 -27.16
CA VAL A 592 8.70 7.41 -26.12
C VAL A 592 8.26 7.82 -24.71
N MET A 593 7.86 9.08 -24.54
CA MET A 593 7.44 9.61 -23.24
C MET A 593 6.06 9.09 -22.82
N GLN A 594 5.16 8.86 -23.77
CA GLN A 594 3.88 8.18 -23.50
C GLN A 594 4.11 6.76 -23.00
N GLU A 595 5.01 6.03 -23.65
CA GLU A 595 5.32 4.64 -23.28
C GLU A 595 6.04 4.56 -21.93
N LEU A 596 7.07 5.38 -21.71
CA LEU A 596 7.75 5.47 -20.41
C LEU A 596 6.78 5.83 -19.27
N ALA A 597 5.81 6.72 -19.50
CA ALA A 597 4.79 7.05 -18.52
C ALA A 597 3.84 5.88 -18.22
N LEU A 598 3.51 5.07 -19.23
CA LEU A 598 2.73 3.84 -19.08
C LEU A 598 3.52 2.78 -18.30
N MET A 599 4.77 2.54 -18.69
CA MET A 599 5.69 1.63 -17.99
C MET A 599 5.86 2.04 -16.52
N LEU A 600 6.07 3.32 -16.24
CA LEU A 600 6.22 3.83 -14.87
C LEU A 600 4.96 3.60 -14.04
N ARG A 601 3.78 3.80 -14.61
CA ARG A 601 2.49 3.55 -13.94
C ARG A 601 2.32 2.06 -13.62
N ASN A 602 2.64 1.19 -14.58
CA ASN A 602 2.54 -0.27 -14.39
C ASN A 602 3.56 -0.75 -13.35
N ALA A 603 4.78 -0.23 -13.38
CA ALA A 603 5.81 -0.53 -12.38
C ALA A 603 5.42 -0.03 -10.98
N HIS A 604 4.77 1.14 -10.84
CA HIS A 604 4.22 1.57 -9.55
C HIS A 604 3.15 0.60 -9.03
N LYS A 605 2.23 0.14 -9.89
CA LYS A 605 1.21 -0.84 -9.51
C LYS A 605 1.84 -2.16 -9.07
N ALA A 606 2.82 -2.67 -9.83
CA ALA A 606 3.54 -3.89 -9.47
C ALA A 606 4.29 -3.74 -8.15
N ALA A 607 4.97 -2.61 -7.94
CA ALA A 607 5.70 -2.32 -6.71
C ALA A 607 4.80 -2.21 -5.47
N ALA A 608 3.56 -1.76 -5.63
CA ALA A 608 2.60 -1.65 -4.52
C ALA A 608 2.06 -3.00 -4.03
N HIS A 609 2.08 -4.03 -4.88
CA HIS A 609 1.58 -5.38 -4.55
C HIS A 609 2.70 -6.40 -4.32
N ALA A 610 3.96 -6.00 -4.51
CA ALA A 610 5.09 -6.89 -4.36
C ALA A 610 5.32 -7.23 -2.88
N PRO A 611 5.56 -8.52 -2.54
CA PRO A 611 5.91 -8.90 -1.19
C PRO A 611 7.25 -8.27 -0.79
N LEU A 612 7.42 -8.09 0.52
CA LEU A 612 8.67 -7.61 1.08
C LEU A 612 9.74 -8.71 0.96
N VAL A 613 10.91 -8.34 0.43
CA VAL A 613 12.03 -9.27 0.21
C VAL A 613 12.91 -9.43 1.43
N ALA A 614 12.93 -8.42 2.29
CA ALA A 614 13.66 -8.47 3.54
C ALA A 614 12.79 -9.18 4.59
N ASP A 615 13.39 -10.12 5.30
CA ASP A 615 12.78 -10.73 6.47
C ASP A 615 12.58 -9.67 7.56
N GLU A 616 11.32 -9.33 7.84
CA GLU A 616 10.99 -8.27 8.78
C GLU A 616 11.23 -8.69 10.23
N SER A 617 11.05 -9.98 10.56
CA SER A 617 11.27 -10.50 11.91
C SER A 617 12.69 -10.24 12.42
N LYS A 618 13.67 -10.26 11.51
CA LYS A 618 15.09 -10.00 11.81
C LYS A 618 15.44 -8.52 11.98
N LYS A 619 14.50 -7.60 11.75
CA LYS A 619 14.72 -6.14 11.90
C LYS A 619 13.75 -5.48 12.86
N TRP A 620 12.55 -6.03 13.00
CA TRP A 620 11.43 -5.41 13.69
C TRP A 620 11.58 -5.56 15.21
N LEU A 621 11.55 -4.43 15.91
CA LEU A 621 11.39 -4.40 17.36
C LEU A 621 9.99 -3.93 17.68
N GLN A 622 9.34 -4.56 18.64
CA GLN A 622 8.15 -3.98 19.27
C GLN A 622 8.54 -2.71 20.02
N TRP A 623 7.58 -1.82 20.27
CA TRP A 623 7.88 -0.55 20.92
C TRP A 623 8.50 -0.74 22.31
N ASP A 624 8.03 -1.72 23.08
CA ASP A 624 8.58 -2.04 24.40
C ASP A 624 9.98 -2.65 24.33
N GLU A 625 10.27 -3.44 23.30
CA GLU A 625 11.63 -3.92 23.02
C GLU A 625 12.56 -2.75 22.65
N PHE A 626 12.03 -1.75 21.92
CA PHE A 626 12.78 -0.57 21.53
C PHE A 626 13.08 0.36 22.72
N THR A 627 12.12 0.57 23.62
CA THR A 627 12.36 1.35 24.86
C THR A 627 13.35 0.63 25.78
N SER A 628 13.25 -0.70 25.91
CA SER A 628 14.24 -1.52 26.63
C SER A 628 15.64 -1.42 26.00
N PHE A 629 15.73 -1.39 24.67
CA PHE A 629 16.98 -1.14 23.95
C PHE A 629 17.57 0.24 24.25
N VAL A 630 16.76 1.29 24.33
CA VAL A 630 17.21 2.65 24.72
C VAL A 630 17.72 2.66 26.17
N GLN A 631 17.02 2.00 27.09
CA GLN A 631 17.44 1.90 28.50
C GLN A 631 18.75 1.13 28.65
N ALA A 632 18.93 0.03 27.92
CA ALA A 632 20.19 -0.72 27.89
C ALA A 632 21.35 0.15 27.40
N LEU A 633 21.15 0.97 26.36
CA LEU A 633 22.16 1.93 25.91
C LEU A 633 22.46 3.03 26.94
N ARG A 634 21.45 3.47 27.70
CA ARG A 634 21.66 4.42 28.81
C ARG A 634 22.55 3.82 29.90
N ALA A 635 22.33 2.55 30.25
CA ALA A 635 23.15 1.84 31.23
C ALA A 635 24.62 1.68 30.77
N GLU A 636 24.88 1.63 29.46
CA GLU A 636 26.25 1.59 28.89
C GLU A 636 26.99 2.94 28.95
N CYS A 637 26.30 4.03 29.27
CA CYS A 637 26.90 5.35 29.43
C CYS A 637 27.70 5.47 30.74
N ALA A 638 27.80 4.43 31.55
CA ALA A 638 28.57 4.38 32.77
C ALA A 638 30.08 4.68 32.60
N GLY A 639 30.65 5.46 33.52
CA GLY A 639 32.07 5.77 33.60
C GLY A 639 32.91 4.68 34.28
N LEU A 640 32.30 3.74 35.01
CA LEU A 640 32.97 2.59 35.59
C LEU A 640 32.61 1.30 34.84
N THR A 641 33.57 0.37 34.75
CA THR A 641 33.35 -1.00 34.27
C THR A 641 32.44 -1.78 35.24
N ALA A 642 32.00 -2.97 34.83
CA ALA A 642 31.24 -3.86 35.71
C ALA A 642 32.02 -4.26 36.99
N THR A 643 33.35 -4.29 36.90
CA THR A 643 34.25 -4.55 38.04
C THR A 643 34.52 -3.31 38.90
N GLY A 644 34.06 -2.12 38.49
CA GLY A 644 34.25 -0.86 39.21
C GLY A 644 35.52 -0.09 38.85
N GLN A 645 36.23 -0.49 37.79
CA GLN A 645 37.41 0.21 37.30
C GLN A 645 37.00 1.40 36.41
N PRO A 646 37.73 2.54 36.41
CA PRO A 646 37.42 3.66 35.54
C PRO A 646 37.59 3.29 34.06
N ARG A 647 36.65 3.72 33.22
CA ARG A 647 36.69 3.50 31.76
C ARG A 647 37.49 4.58 31.05
N VAL A 648 37.98 4.23 29.87
CA VAL A 648 38.66 5.19 28.98
C VAL A 648 37.67 6.28 28.57
N ARG A 649 38.06 7.55 28.73
CA ARG A 649 37.17 8.70 28.52
C ARG A 649 36.53 8.72 27.12
N ARG A 650 37.33 8.41 26.10
CA ARG A 650 36.87 8.29 24.71
C ARG A 650 35.81 7.20 24.52
N GLU A 651 35.88 6.09 25.25
CA GLU A 651 34.87 5.03 25.17
C GLU A 651 33.55 5.45 25.79
N VAL A 652 33.59 6.18 26.91
CA VAL A 652 32.41 6.78 27.54
C VAL A 652 31.76 7.78 26.59
N ALA A 653 32.55 8.64 25.94
CA ALA A 653 32.07 9.56 24.91
C ALA A 653 31.42 8.83 23.72
N CYS A 654 31.98 7.69 23.28
CA CYS A 654 31.39 6.86 22.23
C CYS A 654 30.06 6.21 22.65
N SER A 655 29.95 5.76 23.91
CA SER A 655 28.71 5.22 24.49
C SER A 655 27.63 6.30 24.56
N LEU A 656 27.97 7.49 25.06
CA LEU A 656 27.06 8.64 25.16
C LEU A 656 26.56 9.06 23.78
N GLN A 657 27.45 9.21 22.80
CA GLN A 657 27.04 9.55 21.44
C GLN A 657 26.06 8.51 20.86
N ARG A 658 26.34 7.21 21.06
CA ARG A 658 25.46 6.13 20.59
C ARG A 658 24.09 6.19 21.27
N TYR A 659 24.07 6.36 22.59
CA TYR A 659 22.83 6.51 23.34
C TYR A 659 22.02 7.69 22.84
N LEU A 660 22.61 8.89 22.74
CA LEU A 660 21.92 10.10 22.29
C LEU A 660 21.35 9.97 20.88
N ILE A 661 22.09 9.35 19.95
CA ILE A 661 21.60 9.08 18.58
C ILE A 661 20.30 8.25 18.60
N VAL A 662 20.18 7.27 19.50
CA VAL A 662 19.00 6.40 19.59
C VAL A 662 17.91 7.01 20.46
N ALA A 663 18.25 7.61 21.60
CA ALA A 663 17.32 8.20 22.56
C ALA A 663 16.58 9.42 21.97
N ILE A 664 17.25 10.26 21.19
CA ILE A 664 16.56 11.36 20.50
C ILE A 664 15.48 10.82 19.55
N LEU A 665 15.72 9.66 18.90
CA LEU A 665 14.72 9.05 18.01
C LEU A 665 13.53 8.44 18.75
N SER A 666 13.65 8.09 20.03
CA SER A 666 12.52 7.55 20.80
C SER A 666 11.49 8.62 21.16
N VAL A 667 11.93 9.87 21.33
CA VAL A 667 11.06 11.02 21.62
C VAL A 667 10.68 11.76 20.33
N VAL A 668 11.65 11.92 19.44
CA VAL A 668 11.50 12.65 18.18
C VAL A 668 11.74 11.65 17.05
N PRO A 669 10.71 10.88 16.62
CA PRO A 669 10.83 9.87 15.58
C PRO A 669 10.97 10.53 14.19
N ASP A 670 12.08 11.24 13.97
CA ASP A 670 12.38 11.94 12.73
C ASP A 670 13.32 11.14 11.81
N ARG A 671 13.55 11.64 10.60
CA ARG A 671 14.51 11.05 9.67
C ARG A 671 15.92 11.18 10.24
N GLN A 672 16.77 10.19 9.99
CA GLN A 672 18.18 10.20 10.41
C GLN A 672 19.00 11.41 9.90
N ARG A 673 18.51 12.14 8.89
CA ARG A 673 19.07 13.43 8.47
C ARG A 673 19.10 14.45 9.61
N THR A 674 18.06 14.49 10.44
CA THR A 674 17.93 15.40 11.59
C THR A 674 19.10 15.22 12.55
N LEU A 675 19.51 13.97 12.83
CA LEU A 675 20.64 13.69 13.70
C LEU A 675 21.99 14.05 13.07
N ARG A 676 22.15 13.84 11.76
CA ARG A 676 23.39 14.17 11.04
C ARG A 676 23.68 15.67 10.96
N GLU A 677 22.61 16.45 10.83
CA GLU A 677 22.66 17.91 10.60
C GLU A 677 22.26 18.69 11.86
N LEU A 678 22.31 18.03 13.03
CA LEU A 678 22.02 18.65 14.31
C LEU A 678 23.22 19.49 14.74
N GLU A 679 22.99 20.77 15.03
CA GLU A 679 24.02 21.76 15.33
C GLU A 679 23.55 22.62 16.52
N VAL A 680 24.37 22.66 17.57
CA VAL A 680 24.09 23.40 18.80
C VAL A 680 24.08 24.90 18.49
N GLY A 681 23.04 25.61 18.92
CA GLY A 681 22.88 27.05 18.69
C GLY A 681 22.24 27.41 17.35
N ARG A 682 22.06 26.45 16.43
CA ARG A 682 21.34 26.65 15.17
C ARG A 682 20.07 25.82 15.09
N THR A 683 20.20 24.50 15.05
CA THR A 683 19.06 23.57 14.92
C THR A 683 18.68 22.96 16.26
N LEU A 684 19.65 22.73 17.15
CA LEU A 684 19.41 22.35 18.55
C LEU A 684 19.57 23.59 19.45
N LEU A 685 18.48 23.98 20.10
CA LEU A 685 18.40 25.20 20.91
C LEU A 685 17.91 24.86 22.31
N GLN A 686 18.48 25.53 23.31
CA GLN A 686 17.91 25.57 24.65
C GLN A 686 16.98 26.78 24.75
N GLN A 687 15.77 26.56 25.23
CA GLN A 687 14.79 27.62 25.50
C GLN A 687 15.07 28.28 26.86
N ALA A 688 14.42 29.42 27.11
CA ALA A 688 14.59 30.17 28.36
C ALA A 688 14.12 29.41 29.60
N ASP A 689 13.21 28.45 29.44
CA ASP A 689 12.72 27.54 30.50
C ASP A 689 13.67 26.35 30.77
N GLY A 690 14.83 26.32 30.09
CA GLY A 690 15.79 25.21 30.18
C GLY A 690 15.44 24.01 29.29
N SER A 691 14.33 24.04 28.54
CA SER A 691 13.94 22.94 27.67
C SER A 691 14.79 22.89 26.38
N TRP A 692 15.15 21.68 25.94
CA TRP A 692 15.90 21.48 24.70
C TRP A 692 14.95 21.19 23.54
N VAL A 693 15.09 21.95 22.44
CA VAL A 693 14.24 21.84 21.26
C VAL A 693 15.03 21.77 19.97
N ILE A 694 14.51 20.98 19.03
CA ILE A 694 15.02 20.92 17.65
C ILE A 694 14.11 21.77 16.77
N LYS A 695 14.66 22.84 16.17
CA LYS A 695 13.95 23.70 15.21
C LYS A 695 14.51 23.47 13.80
N HIS A 696 13.62 23.24 12.84
CA HIS A 696 13.97 23.09 11.44
C HIS A 696 13.37 24.24 10.64
N ALA A 697 14.19 24.94 9.85
CA ALA A 697 13.69 25.82 8.80
C ALA A 697 13.22 25.00 7.59
N ALA A 698 12.41 25.60 6.72
CA ALA A 698 11.94 24.98 5.47
C ALA A 698 13.06 24.38 4.57
N ALA A 699 14.31 24.86 4.67
CA ALA A 699 15.46 24.32 3.93
C ALA A 699 16.09 23.06 4.57
N ASP A 700 15.97 22.91 5.88
CA ASP A 700 16.70 21.90 6.66
C ASP A 700 16.09 20.50 6.49
N TYR A 701 14.84 20.40 6.03
CA TYR A 701 14.16 19.11 5.88
C TYR A 701 13.51 18.90 4.51
N LYS A 702 13.37 17.62 4.13
CA LYS A 702 13.03 17.21 2.75
C LYS A 702 11.69 17.78 2.26
N THR A 703 10.74 17.97 3.16
CA THR A 703 9.36 18.35 2.86
C THR A 703 9.04 19.80 3.22
N GLY A 704 10.03 20.62 3.59
CA GLY A 704 9.80 22.01 4.00
C GLY A 704 9.22 22.90 2.90
N LYS A 705 9.53 22.63 1.62
CA LYS A 705 8.84 23.29 0.49
C LYS A 705 7.32 23.04 0.45
N LYS A 706 6.83 21.96 1.07
CA LYS A 706 5.41 21.58 1.06
C LYS A 706 4.67 21.94 2.35
N TYR A 707 5.33 21.83 3.50
CA TYR A 707 4.70 22.00 4.81
C TYR A 707 5.21 23.23 5.57
N GLY A 708 6.14 24.01 5.01
CA GLY A 708 6.65 25.25 5.62
C GLY A 708 7.61 25.00 6.76
N ASP A 709 7.50 25.76 7.84
CA ASP A 709 8.26 25.54 9.06
C ASP A 709 7.50 24.58 9.99
N ARG A 710 8.24 23.71 10.67
CA ARG A 710 7.67 22.69 11.55
C ARG A 710 7.60 23.23 12.98
N PRO A 711 6.61 22.82 13.80
CA PRO A 711 6.65 23.10 15.22
C PRO A 711 7.97 22.64 15.85
N PRO A 712 8.48 23.34 16.88
CA PRO A 712 9.67 22.93 17.61
C PRO A 712 9.50 21.51 18.17
N LEU A 713 10.50 20.66 17.97
CA LEU A 713 10.47 19.28 18.42
C LEU A 713 11.12 19.21 19.80
N LEU A 714 10.30 18.96 20.82
CA LEU A 714 10.77 18.91 22.21
C LEU A 714 11.58 17.63 22.46
N ILE A 715 12.74 17.78 23.10
CA ILE A 715 13.50 16.65 23.67
C ILE A 715 12.98 16.40 25.07
N ALA A 716 12.79 15.13 25.45
CA ALA A 716 12.28 14.81 26.78
C ALA A 716 13.33 15.07 27.88
N PRO A 717 12.92 15.54 29.08
CA PRO A 717 13.84 15.88 30.16
C PRO A 717 14.77 14.76 30.61
N PHE A 718 14.36 13.50 30.48
CA PHE A 718 15.20 12.35 30.88
C PHE A 718 16.50 12.23 30.06
N ILE A 719 16.60 12.89 28.90
CA ILE A 719 17.78 12.88 28.02
C ILE A 719 18.75 14.01 28.39
N TYR A 720 18.30 15.06 29.09
CA TYR A 720 19.08 16.27 29.34
C TYR A 720 20.40 16.00 30.07
N PRO A 721 20.47 15.17 31.13
CA PRO A 721 21.72 14.96 31.85
C PRO A 721 22.83 14.41 30.95
N GLU A 722 22.52 13.41 30.13
CA GLU A 722 23.46 12.82 29.18
C GLU A 722 23.78 13.76 28.00
N LEU A 723 22.80 14.55 27.54
CA LEU A 723 22.98 15.51 26.45
C LEU A 723 23.90 16.66 26.85
N GLU A 724 23.65 17.27 28.00
CA GLU A 724 24.42 18.40 28.52
C GLU A 724 25.83 17.97 28.90
N ALA A 725 25.99 16.81 29.55
CA ALA A 725 27.30 16.23 29.81
C ALA A 725 28.06 15.96 28.50
N PHE A 726 27.37 15.47 27.46
CA PHE A 726 27.99 15.24 26.16
C PHE A 726 28.46 16.54 25.52
N ILE A 727 27.61 17.56 25.45
CA ILE A 727 27.95 18.87 24.85
C ILE A 727 29.09 19.55 25.62
N GLY A 728 29.02 19.57 26.96
CA GLY A 728 29.97 20.28 27.81
C GLY A 728 31.33 19.60 27.91
N THR A 729 31.35 18.28 28.11
CA THR A 729 32.58 17.56 28.53
C THR A 729 33.01 16.51 27.53
N TRP A 730 32.11 15.61 27.12
CA TRP A 730 32.50 14.38 26.43
C TRP A 730 32.70 14.52 24.93
N ARG A 731 32.06 15.50 24.28
CA ARG A 731 32.18 15.71 22.83
C ARG A 731 33.62 16.00 22.41
N GLN A 732 34.38 16.70 23.24
CA GLN A 732 35.78 17.06 22.95
C GLN A 732 36.70 15.83 22.88
N GLU A 733 36.40 14.78 23.64
CA GLU A 733 37.13 13.49 23.64
C GLU A 733 37.07 12.75 22.29
N LEU A 734 36.12 13.13 21.41
CA LEU A 734 35.98 12.56 20.07
C LEU A 734 36.77 13.35 18.99
N ALA A 735 37.45 14.43 19.37
CA ALA A 735 38.20 15.32 18.47
C ALA A 735 37.40 15.77 17.23
N PRO A 736 36.25 16.45 17.41
CA PRO A 736 35.36 16.81 16.31
C PRO A 736 36.00 17.87 15.38
N LYS A 737 35.95 17.61 14.07
CA LYS A 737 36.36 18.53 12.99
C LYS A 737 35.17 19.27 12.36
N THR A 738 34.01 19.17 12.99
CA THR A 738 32.73 19.68 12.49
C THR A 738 31.99 20.45 13.57
N SER A 739 31.13 21.38 13.19
CA SER A 739 30.20 22.07 14.09
C SER A 739 28.98 21.23 14.47
N MET A 740 28.71 20.14 13.72
CA MET A 740 27.61 19.22 13.99
C MET A 740 27.78 18.54 15.36
N LEU A 741 26.68 18.29 16.07
CA LEU A 741 26.66 17.70 17.42
C LEU A 741 27.41 16.37 17.43
N PHE A 742 27.12 15.49 16.48
CA PHE A 742 27.72 14.16 16.38
C PHE A 742 28.79 14.07 15.29
N CYS A 743 29.81 13.25 15.55
CA CYS A 743 30.92 13.04 14.63
C CYS A 743 31.31 11.57 14.52
N LYS A 744 32.06 11.21 13.48
CA LYS A 744 32.64 9.87 13.33
C LYS A 744 33.71 9.69 14.41
N PRO A 745 33.58 8.72 15.34
CA PRO A 745 34.49 8.62 16.49
C PRO A 745 35.96 8.43 16.14
N ARG A 746 36.27 7.89 14.94
CA ARG A 746 37.65 7.66 14.47
C ARG A 746 38.27 8.86 13.76
N SER A 747 37.52 9.57 12.92
CA SER A 747 38.06 10.64 12.06
C SER A 747 37.75 12.05 12.55
N GLY A 748 36.74 12.21 13.43
CA GLY A 748 36.22 13.51 13.87
C GLY A 748 35.34 14.21 12.83
N GLU A 749 35.16 13.65 11.64
CA GLU A 749 34.34 14.22 10.57
C GLU A 749 32.84 14.12 10.88
N ALA A 750 32.01 14.87 10.15
CA ALA A 750 30.56 14.78 10.25
C ALA A 750 30.04 13.37 9.92
N LEU A 751 28.94 12.97 10.57
CA LEU A 751 28.28 11.70 10.29
C LEU A 751 27.61 11.70 8.91
N ASP A 752 27.89 10.67 8.12
CA ASP A 752 27.18 10.39 6.87
C ASP A 752 25.99 9.43 7.10
N VAL A 753 25.23 9.19 6.02
CA VAL A 753 24.02 8.37 6.04
C VAL A 753 24.31 6.95 6.53
N ASP A 754 25.43 6.39 6.10
CA ASP A 754 25.81 5.02 6.41
C ASP A 754 26.32 4.93 7.85
N ALA A 755 27.07 5.91 8.33
CA ALA A 755 27.59 5.93 9.70
C ALA A 755 26.48 5.95 10.76
N VAL A 756 25.45 6.79 10.61
CA VAL A 756 24.31 6.79 11.56
C VAL A 756 23.57 5.45 11.52
N THR A 757 23.35 4.93 10.32
CA THR A 757 22.67 3.65 10.13
C THR A 757 23.47 2.50 10.75
N ASP A 758 24.79 2.49 10.58
CA ASP A 758 25.70 1.49 11.13
C ASP A 758 25.79 1.56 12.65
N VAL A 759 25.86 2.76 13.24
CA VAL A 759 25.87 2.93 14.70
C VAL A 759 24.60 2.33 15.29
N PHE A 760 23.44 2.69 14.74
CA PHE A 760 22.16 2.17 15.20
C PHE A 760 22.04 0.66 14.99
N LYS A 761 22.37 0.17 13.79
CA LYS A 761 22.21 -1.24 13.42
C LYS A 761 23.14 -2.16 14.22
N LYS A 762 24.40 -1.77 14.42
CA LYS A 762 25.35 -2.55 15.23
C LYS A 762 24.92 -2.57 16.70
N ALA A 763 24.41 -1.44 17.21
CA ALA A 763 23.90 -1.35 18.57
C ALA A 763 22.67 -2.26 18.78
N ALA A 764 21.68 -2.16 17.89
CA ALA A 764 20.48 -2.99 17.92
C ALA A 764 20.84 -4.47 17.79
N LEU A 765 21.65 -4.84 16.80
CA LEU A 765 22.04 -6.23 16.58
C LEU A 765 22.73 -6.83 17.81
N ARG A 766 23.59 -6.06 18.49
CA ARG A 766 24.30 -6.52 19.70
C ARG A 766 23.38 -6.70 20.90
N LEU A 767 22.41 -5.81 21.10
CA LEU A 767 21.57 -5.81 22.30
C LEU A 767 20.26 -6.59 22.15
N THR A 768 19.72 -6.68 20.94
CA THR A 768 18.41 -7.31 20.67
C THR A 768 18.50 -8.49 19.72
N GLY A 769 19.66 -8.73 19.09
CA GLY A 769 19.81 -9.73 18.02
C GLY A 769 19.17 -9.31 16.68
N LYS A 770 18.52 -8.15 16.61
CA LYS A 770 17.80 -7.69 15.41
C LYS A 770 18.56 -6.56 14.70
N ALA A 771 18.65 -6.66 13.37
CA ALA A 771 19.37 -5.73 12.51
C ALA A 771 18.54 -4.47 12.17
N THR A 772 18.01 -3.81 13.19
CA THR A 772 17.13 -2.63 13.10
C THR A 772 17.86 -1.40 12.56
N HIS A 773 17.17 -0.51 11.84
CA HIS A 773 17.73 0.74 11.32
C HIS A 773 16.88 1.95 11.75
N PRO A 774 17.43 3.18 11.77
CA PRO A 774 16.76 4.37 12.32
C PRO A 774 15.37 4.63 11.74
N HIS A 775 15.17 4.37 10.43
CA HIS A 775 13.87 4.60 9.81
C HIS A 775 12.74 3.72 10.37
N LEU A 776 13.04 2.53 10.92
CA LEU A 776 12.01 1.64 11.47
C LEU A 776 11.40 2.20 12.75
N VAL A 777 12.08 3.08 13.50
CA VAL A 777 11.51 3.68 14.71
C VAL A 777 10.21 4.41 14.41
N ARG A 778 10.11 5.03 13.22
CA ARG A 778 8.89 5.68 12.71
C ARG A 778 7.79 4.67 12.43
N ASP A 779 8.14 3.51 11.89
CA ASP A 779 7.20 2.42 11.62
C ASP A 779 6.69 1.84 12.96
N MET A 780 7.59 1.65 13.94
CA MET A 780 7.29 1.08 15.26
C MET A 780 6.31 1.94 16.05
N ILE A 781 6.59 3.24 16.23
CA ILE A 781 5.72 4.12 17.02
C ILE A 781 4.32 4.26 16.39
N VAL A 782 4.26 4.39 15.07
CA VAL A 782 2.99 4.51 14.35
C VAL A 782 2.18 3.23 14.46
N THR A 783 2.84 2.07 14.37
CA THR A 783 2.18 0.77 14.49
C THR A 783 1.68 0.55 15.92
N HIS A 784 2.53 0.81 16.92
CA HIS A 784 2.21 0.69 18.34
C HIS A 784 1.01 1.56 18.74
N LEU A 785 1.03 2.87 18.45
CA LEU A 785 -0.10 3.75 18.81
C LEU A 785 -1.42 3.33 18.16
N ARG A 786 -1.37 2.78 16.94
CA ARG A 786 -2.56 2.27 16.25
C ARG A 786 -3.03 0.92 16.79
N GLU A 787 -2.16 0.13 17.39
CA GLU A 787 -2.52 -1.11 18.11
C GLU A 787 -3.08 -0.79 19.49
N SER A 788 -2.52 0.21 20.18
CA SER A 788 -2.97 0.69 21.50
C SER A 788 -4.27 1.50 21.47
N GLY A 789 -4.90 1.67 20.30
CA GLY A 789 -6.18 2.39 20.20
C GLY A 789 -6.09 3.92 20.31
N ALA A 790 -4.93 4.53 20.01
CA ALA A 790 -4.77 5.98 20.05
C ALA A 790 -5.81 6.69 19.16
N SER A 791 -6.27 7.87 19.61
CA SER A 791 -7.30 8.62 18.89
C SER A 791 -6.77 9.12 17.53
N GLU A 792 -7.67 9.39 16.58
CA GLU A 792 -7.25 9.97 15.31
C GLU A 792 -6.66 11.38 15.48
N GLN A 793 -7.03 12.11 16.54
CA GLN A 793 -6.41 13.39 16.91
C GLN A 793 -4.95 13.21 17.35
N ASP A 794 -4.64 12.16 18.13
CA ASP A 794 -3.26 11.84 18.52
C ASP A 794 -2.43 11.45 17.28
N MET A 795 -3.02 10.66 16.39
CA MET A 795 -2.35 10.25 15.15
C MET A 795 -2.11 11.42 14.19
N GLU A 796 -3.03 12.39 14.13
CA GLU A 796 -2.87 13.64 13.39
C GLU A 796 -1.77 14.52 13.99
N SER A 797 -1.78 14.67 15.32
CA SER A 797 -0.78 15.41 16.07
C SER A 797 0.61 14.81 15.89
N LEU A 798 0.73 13.48 15.91
CA LEU A 798 1.98 12.78 15.61
C LEU A 798 2.40 12.94 14.14
N ALA A 799 1.46 13.03 13.19
CA ALA A 799 1.80 13.23 11.79
C ALA A 799 2.39 14.64 11.54
N LEU A 800 1.80 15.68 12.17
CA LEU A 800 2.37 17.02 12.24
C LEU A 800 3.73 17.00 12.95
N LEU A 801 3.74 16.36 14.13
CA LEU A 801 4.83 15.70 14.85
C LEU A 801 5.99 15.44 13.92
N MET A 802 5.83 14.45 13.05
CA MET A 802 6.83 13.81 12.22
C MET A 802 7.03 14.42 10.81
N GLY A 803 6.32 15.52 10.50
CA GLY A 803 6.40 16.25 9.23
C GLY A 803 5.85 15.49 8.01
N HIS A 804 4.72 14.80 8.16
CA HIS A 804 4.01 14.10 7.08
C HIS A 804 2.48 14.21 7.21
N SER A 805 1.76 13.78 6.18
CA SER A 805 0.30 13.68 6.24
C SER A 805 -0.15 12.40 6.96
N VAL A 806 -1.36 12.41 7.53
CA VAL A 806 -2.00 11.19 8.09
C VAL A 806 -2.14 10.09 7.02
N LYS A 807 -2.39 10.47 5.76
CA LYS A 807 -2.44 9.54 4.63
C LYS A 807 -1.09 8.85 4.40
N GLU A 808 0.01 9.60 4.47
CA GLU A 808 1.37 9.06 4.34
C GLU A 808 1.70 8.11 5.49
N GLN A 809 1.23 8.44 6.70
CA GLN A 809 1.35 7.57 7.87
C GLN A 809 0.66 6.22 7.68
N ARG A 810 -0.63 6.23 7.29
CA ARG A 810 -1.43 5.01 7.04
C ARG A 810 -0.90 4.17 5.88
N GLY A 811 -0.32 4.80 4.87
CA GLY A 811 0.17 4.11 3.66
C GLY A 811 1.61 3.61 3.74
N THR A 812 2.45 4.23 4.58
CA THR A 812 3.91 3.98 4.58
C THR A 812 4.40 3.40 5.90
N TYR A 813 3.91 3.88 7.04
CA TYR A 813 4.45 3.58 8.36
C TYR A 813 3.60 2.56 9.15
N ASP A 814 2.28 2.52 8.94
CA ASP A 814 1.39 1.53 9.56
C ASP A 814 1.68 0.12 9.00
N ARG A 815 2.36 -0.71 9.80
CA ARG A 815 2.78 -2.07 9.43
C ARG A 815 1.80 -3.17 9.84
N ARG A 816 0.64 -2.82 10.41
CA ARG A 816 -0.37 -3.83 10.78
C ARG A 816 -0.81 -4.64 9.56
N THR A 817 -0.96 -5.94 9.76
CA THR A 817 -1.52 -6.86 8.76
C THR A 817 -2.98 -6.52 8.49
N LYS A 818 -3.53 -7.01 7.36
CA LYS A 818 -4.97 -6.83 7.07
C LYS A 818 -5.86 -7.44 8.16
N ALA A 819 -5.46 -8.57 8.73
CA ALA A 819 -6.16 -9.21 9.84
C ALA A 819 -6.19 -8.29 11.07
N GLN A 820 -5.02 -7.79 11.51
CA GLN A 820 -4.92 -6.84 12.64
C GLN A 820 -5.73 -5.55 12.41
N LYS A 821 -5.84 -5.06 11.17
CA LYS A 821 -6.67 -3.87 10.86
C LYS A 821 -8.16 -4.14 10.92
N VAL A 822 -8.58 -5.38 10.67
CA VAL A 822 -9.99 -5.79 10.69
C VAL A 822 -10.41 -6.26 12.08
N GLN A 823 -9.45 -6.70 12.91
CA GLN A 823 -9.71 -7.24 14.25
C GLN A 823 -10.64 -6.37 15.11
N PRO A 824 -10.44 -5.04 15.24
CA PRO A 824 -11.35 -4.22 16.05
C PRO A 824 -12.80 -4.23 15.55
N ALA A 825 -13.02 -4.40 14.25
CA ALA A 825 -14.36 -4.53 13.69
C ALA A 825 -14.95 -5.92 13.95
N VAL A 826 -14.11 -6.96 14.00
CA VAL A 826 -14.54 -8.31 14.38
C VAL A 826 -14.93 -8.32 15.86
N ASP A 827 -14.10 -7.76 16.73
CA ASP A 827 -14.35 -7.67 18.17
C ASP A 827 -15.64 -6.90 18.43
N LEU A 828 -15.82 -5.74 17.79
CA LEU A 828 -17.06 -4.95 17.89
C LEU A 828 -18.30 -5.74 17.43
N MET A 829 -18.21 -6.50 16.35
CA MET A 829 -19.33 -7.30 15.85
C MET A 829 -19.63 -8.50 16.77
N LEU A 830 -18.60 -9.06 17.43
CA LEU A 830 -18.77 -10.13 18.42
C LEU A 830 -19.38 -9.60 19.72
N GLU A 831 -18.96 -8.41 20.18
CA GLU A 831 -19.57 -7.72 21.32
C GLU A 831 -21.05 -7.44 21.06
N LEU A 832 -21.38 -6.82 19.92
CA LEU A 832 -22.77 -6.54 19.53
C LEU A 832 -23.61 -7.81 19.33
N ALA A 833 -22.99 -8.93 18.97
CA ALA A 833 -23.67 -10.21 18.81
C ALA A 833 -23.83 -10.96 20.16
N GLY A 834 -22.99 -10.69 21.15
CA GLY A 834 -23.13 -11.22 22.50
C GLY A 834 -24.33 -10.63 23.27
N ASP A 835 -24.81 -9.47 22.83
CA ASP A 835 -26.00 -8.79 23.34
C ASP A 835 -27.33 -9.28 22.71
N LEU A 836 -27.26 -10.20 21.72
CA LEU A 836 -28.40 -10.88 21.08
C LEU A 836 -28.65 -12.25 21.71
#